data_AF-A0A7V2GCY1-F1
#
_entry.id   AF-A0A7V2GCY1-F1
#
_cell.length_a   1.000
_cell.length_b   1.000
_cell.length_c   1.000
_cell.angle_alpha   90.00
_cell.angle_beta   90.00
_cell.angle_gamma   90.00
#
_symmetry.space_group_name_H-M   'P 1'
#
loop_
_entity.id
_entity.type
_entity.pdbx_description
1 polymer ?
#
loop_
_entity_poly.entity_id
_entity_poly.type
_entity_poly.pdbx_seq_one_letter_code
_entity_poly.pdbx_strand_id
1 'polypeptide(L)'
;MDIKELSSESDSAAGQRGTMLIGLIIILIIVSVLGTAMLSFFSTSTMSQLGGNSSMQAYYLAESGFRYVDSQCRSSADKETILIDLHESAYEVADGGKFKLAIYPFYYRVAGDPGGDTELIAHVPGGIPDDLPSGSWSGRLKIGSDVFPYISAILDRGTNSITFTIESGTWPSIKKDTVILPSSRTNIPAASSIVIGRNGNIELEAGKGSAQAFPLINGSIRIYESPTRWNYFTYEKRNDRTLEGILLANDPGAAFSLTITGNTDIVMDKYVQVKSTGIVEEKSDLKTEREILYSVPLPDTLPTEKVKALERFEDGALPQSFLGGIGQIGGHEISEGALHVTSTDTVGASGGVWSRIYFNWNNTSAHLGDIWKGAGHLLGYDLQVKIRVDNQPYYMAGMSFRETGSGNYGVSYVRARQKKVGGVWVNDDGIPSGLKPLDAIFPQDALLENALIGGSEYQYSMPVIVLWKKTGGIYTWMAYKVLSANDYVVFAPIPGQPEKLRPADWSNIQVRLTEAYPLEFKEGGPSTFLCGDMVTIMRGAMVVGTARVNGTPVLTSDNWVGNGAAGLMTLSNVELEDGMTILLNDELMMYGVNRARVAAVPSDPWTKTNFIRVYYGDVDEHPENGPFNDTPLDNIRGNNPRITDSGQAVHWPVENVSEWAADNDNMTLVRWDGFNAGISAETSIVEPDAVIKDGTLQSPDENEGFDSNRPEISLHTFGDTSTSIYFDDFAIQAEAMSGRRSGILPPVQR
;
A
#
# COMPACT_ATOMS: atom_id res chain seq x y z
N MET A 1 -30.38 14.48 123.32
CA MET A 1 -29.23 15.40 123.40
C MET A 1 -29.27 16.21 122.12
N ASP A 2 -30.17 17.20 122.05
CA ASP A 2 -29.98 18.58 122.54
C ASP A 2 -28.90 19.30 121.72
N ILE A 3 -29.06 20.47 121.10
CA ILE A 3 -30.03 21.58 121.02
C ILE A 3 -29.59 22.32 119.71
N LYS A 4 -30.46 22.61 118.73
CA LYS A 4 -31.04 23.95 118.40
C LYS A 4 -29.99 25.08 118.25
N GLU A 5 -29.98 26.03 117.31
CA GLU A 5 -30.93 26.56 116.32
C GLU A 5 -30.22 27.75 115.63
N LEU A 6 -30.54 28.07 114.37
CA LEU A 6 -30.50 29.41 113.68
C LEU A 6 -30.42 29.14 112.16
N SER A 7 -31.55 28.87 111.51
CA SER A 7 -32.34 29.83 110.71
C SER A 7 -31.55 30.54 109.59
N SER A 8 -31.81 30.20 108.33
CA SER A 8 -32.70 30.97 107.42
C SER A 8 -32.44 30.55 105.97
N GLU A 9 -33.54 30.33 105.24
CA GLU A 9 -33.62 30.16 103.79
C GLU A 9 -32.83 31.22 103.00
N SER A 10 -32.18 30.79 101.92
CA SER A 10 -32.60 31.24 100.58
C SER A 10 -32.05 30.28 99.53
N ASP A 11 -32.99 29.69 98.81
CA ASP A 11 -32.79 28.76 97.72
C ASP A 11 -32.73 29.52 96.38
N SER A 12 -32.12 28.89 95.38
CA SER A 12 -32.10 29.23 93.95
C SER A 12 -31.25 30.41 93.46
N ALA A 13 -30.20 30.09 92.69
CA ALA A 13 -29.72 30.77 91.46
C ALA A 13 -28.21 30.57 91.13
N ALA A 14 -27.49 29.61 91.74
CA ALA A 14 -26.05 29.44 91.49
C ALA A 14 -25.65 28.18 90.68
N GLY A 15 -26.61 27.35 90.23
CA GLY A 15 -26.34 26.08 89.53
C GLY A 15 -26.28 26.14 88.00
N GLN A 16 -26.64 27.28 87.37
CA GLN A 16 -26.72 27.40 85.90
C GLN A 16 -25.52 28.09 85.24
N ARG A 17 -24.60 28.72 85.99
CA ARG A 17 -23.46 29.46 85.40
C ARG A 17 -22.15 28.65 85.33
N GLY A 18 -21.96 27.63 86.17
CA GLY A 18 -20.73 26.82 86.20
C GLY A 18 -20.69 25.66 85.20
N THR A 19 -21.80 24.95 85.00
CA THR A 19 -21.94 23.89 83.98
C THR A 19 -21.90 24.46 82.56
N MET A 20 -22.38 25.68 82.37
CA MET A 20 -22.34 26.37 81.07
C MET A 20 -20.89 26.69 80.64
N LEU A 21 -20.01 27.04 81.60
CA LEU A 21 -18.62 27.40 81.31
C LEU A 21 -17.76 26.15 81.02
N ILE A 22 -17.94 25.06 81.78
CA ILE A 22 -17.25 23.78 81.54
C ILE A 22 -17.72 23.17 80.22
N GLY A 23 -19.01 23.22 79.92
CA GLY A 23 -19.55 22.80 78.62
C GLY A 23 -18.92 23.58 77.46
N LEU A 24 -18.71 24.90 77.63
CA LEU A 24 -18.11 25.76 76.61
C LEU A 24 -16.62 25.47 76.39
N ILE A 25 -15.85 25.19 77.45
CA ILE A 25 -14.43 24.81 77.32
C ILE A 25 -14.29 23.44 76.63
N ILE A 26 -15.11 22.46 77.00
CA ILE A 26 -15.09 21.14 76.36
C ILE A 26 -15.48 21.26 74.89
N ILE A 27 -16.47 22.08 74.54
CA ILE A 27 -16.84 22.36 73.15
C ILE A 27 -15.69 23.04 72.41
N LEU A 28 -15.01 24.03 73.00
CA LEU A 28 -13.85 24.68 72.38
C LEU A 28 -12.69 23.71 72.14
N ILE A 29 -12.43 22.78 73.06
CA ILE A 29 -11.38 21.76 72.88
C ILE A 29 -11.78 20.79 71.77
N ILE A 30 -13.03 20.32 71.76
CA ILE A 30 -13.52 19.42 70.70
C ILE A 30 -13.47 20.11 69.34
N VAL A 31 -13.88 21.38 69.24
CA VAL A 31 -13.81 22.18 68.00
C VAL A 31 -12.36 22.43 67.58
N SER A 32 -11.42 22.60 68.54
CA SER A 32 -9.99 22.77 68.23
C SER A 32 -9.35 21.47 67.72
N VAL A 33 -9.73 20.32 68.29
CA VAL A 33 -9.29 19.00 67.82
C VAL A 33 -9.94 18.66 66.47
N LEU A 34 -11.22 18.99 66.27
CA LEU A 34 -11.87 18.87 64.95
C LEU A 34 -11.22 19.78 63.92
N GLY A 35 -10.88 21.02 64.29
CA GLY A 35 -10.24 21.99 63.39
C GLY A 35 -8.85 21.53 62.93
N THR A 36 -8.06 20.93 63.83
CA THR A 36 -6.75 20.35 63.48
C THR A 36 -6.88 19.07 62.63
N ALA A 37 -7.86 18.21 62.92
CA ALA A 37 -8.15 17.04 62.08
C ALA A 37 -8.70 17.43 60.70
N MET A 38 -9.55 18.45 60.61
CA MET A 38 -10.04 18.98 59.33
C MET A 38 -8.88 19.57 58.52
N LEU A 39 -7.96 20.31 59.14
CA LEU A 39 -6.79 20.86 58.45
C LEU A 39 -5.87 19.76 57.90
N SER A 40 -5.65 18.67 58.64
CA SER A 40 -4.85 17.55 58.15
C SER A 40 -5.54 16.78 57.01
N PHE A 41 -6.86 16.61 57.06
CA PHE A 41 -7.63 16.04 55.95
C PHE A 41 -7.66 16.95 54.72
N PHE A 42 -7.81 18.27 54.90
CA PHE A 42 -7.73 19.23 53.80
C PHE A 42 -6.33 19.24 53.17
N SER A 43 -5.27 19.28 53.99
CA SER A 43 -3.88 19.24 53.50
C SER A 43 -3.56 17.94 52.77
N THR A 44 -4.06 16.80 53.26
CA THR A 44 -3.84 15.49 52.59
C THR A 44 -4.66 15.41 51.29
N SER A 45 -5.88 15.94 51.28
CA SER A 45 -6.74 15.97 50.09
C SER A 45 -6.22 16.91 49.02
N THR A 46 -5.74 18.10 49.37
CA THR A 46 -5.14 19.04 48.39
C THR A 46 -3.81 18.50 47.86
N MET A 47 -2.97 17.92 48.70
CA MET A 47 -1.72 17.28 48.26
C MET A 47 -1.96 16.07 47.35
N SER A 48 -2.98 15.25 47.65
CA SER A 48 -3.37 14.11 46.80
C SER A 48 -3.97 14.55 45.46
N GLN A 49 -4.74 15.64 45.44
CA GLN A 49 -5.30 16.22 44.21
C GLN A 49 -4.21 16.88 43.36
N LEU A 50 -3.27 17.60 43.99
CA LEU A 50 -2.10 18.18 43.33
C LEU A 50 -1.21 17.09 42.73
N GLY A 51 -0.86 16.04 43.49
CA GLY A 51 -0.05 14.93 42.98
C GLY A 51 -0.72 14.17 41.82
N GLY A 52 -2.04 13.96 41.88
CA GLY A 52 -2.80 13.35 40.79
C GLY A 52 -2.84 14.23 39.53
N ASN A 53 -3.07 15.54 39.70
CA ASN A 53 -3.12 16.49 38.59
C ASN A 53 -1.74 16.71 37.95
N SER A 54 -0.68 16.83 38.76
CA SER A 54 0.71 16.97 38.28
C SER A 54 1.19 15.72 37.54
N SER A 55 0.75 14.51 37.94
CA SER A 55 1.03 13.27 37.20
C SER A 55 0.32 13.21 35.84
N MET A 56 -0.92 13.70 35.76
CA MET A 56 -1.66 13.81 34.50
C MET A 56 -1.03 14.87 33.57
N GLN A 57 -0.59 16.00 34.14
CA GLN A 57 0.10 17.05 33.40
C GLN A 57 1.47 16.56 32.88
N ALA A 58 2.25 15.86 33.70
CA ALA A 58 3.52 15.25 33.28
C ALA A 58 3.30 14.22 32.17
N TYR A 59 2.21 13.45 32.21
CA TYR A 59 1.83 12.54 31.14
C TYR A 59 1.53 13.27 29.82
N TYR A 60 0.70 14.32 29.84
CA TYR A 60 0.37 15.07 28.61
C TYR A 60 1.59 15.82 28.04
N LEU A 61 2.51 16.26 28.89
CA LEU A 61 3.78 16.84 28.47
C LEU A 61 4.67 15.79 27.79
N ALA A 62 4.74 14.56 28.31
CA ALA A 62 5.44 13.46 27.66
C ALA A 62 4.78 13.08 26.31
N GLU A 63 3.46 13.05 26.21
CA GLU A 63 2.76 12.80 24.94
C GLU A 63 3.04 13.92 23.91
N SER A 64 3.13 15.16 24.38
CA SER A 64 3.48 16.32 23.54
C SER A 64 4.88 16.19 22.94
N GLY A 65 5.83 15.65 23.70
CA GLY A 65 7.19 15.41 23.20
C GLY A 65 7.22 14.40 22.04
N PHE A 66 6.44 13.33 22.11
CA PHE A 66 6.31 12.40 20.99
C PHE A 66 5.64 13.02 19.76
N ARG A 67 4.54 13.76 19.96
CA ARG A 67 3.87 14.47 18.86
C ARG A 67 4.80 15.48 18.19
N TYR A 68 5.71 16.08 18.95
CA TYR A 68 6.74 16.95 18.42
C TYR A 68 7.75 16.18 17.54
N VAL A 69 8.26 15.04 18.00
CA VAL A 69 9.15 14.17 17.21
C VAL A 69 8.45 13.73 15.91
N ASP A 70 7.21 13.25 15.99
CA ASP A 70 6.41 12.84 14.82
C ASP A 70 6.25 14.00 13.81
N SER A 71 5.95 15.21 14.28
CA SER A 71 5.84 16.39 13.44
C SER A 71 7.16 16.75 12.74
N GLN A 72 8.30 16.66 13.44
CA GLN A 72 9.60 16.97 12.85
C GLN A 72 10.00 15.91 11.81
N CYS A 73 9.82 14.62 12.13
CA CYS A 73 10.08 13.52 11.20
C CYS A 73 9.18 13.53 9.95
N ARG A 74 7.95 14.06 10.04
CA ARG A 74 7.05 14.27 8.87
C ARG A 74 7.53 15.38 7.94
N SER A 75 8.23 16.38 8.48
CA SER A 75 8.59 17.59 7.75
C SER A 75 9.91 17.52 6.99
N SER A 76 10.71 16.45 7.20
CA SER A 76 12.06 16.32 6.65
C SER A 76 12.24 15.04 5.85
N ALA A 77 13.01 15.14 4.77
CA ALA A 77 13.48 14.00 3.99
C ALA A 77 14.61 13.23 4.71
N ASP A 78 15.42 13.91 5.51
CA ASP A 78 16.46 13.30 6.34
C ASP A 78 15.96 13.15 7.78
N LYS A 79 15.28 12.03 8.01
CA LYS A 79 14.70 11.69 9.31
C LYS A 79 15.77 11.36 10.35
N GLU A 80 16.95 10.92 9.94
CA GLU A 80 17.99 10.45 10.84
C GLU A 80 18.74 11.59 11.51
N THR A 81 19.11 12.63 10.74
CA THR A 81 19.73 13.83 11.29
C THR A 81 18.84 14.49 12.34
N ILE A 82 17.53 14.56 12.09
CA ILE A 82 16.55 15.05 13.08
C ILE A 82 16.54 14.20 14.35
N LEU A 83 16.57 12.87 14.22
CA LEU A 83 16.57 11.98 15.37
C LEU A 83 17.84 12.10 16.21
N ILE A 84 18.99 12.41 15.58
CA ILE A 84 20.23 12.71 16.28
C ILE A 84 20.11 14.05 17.04
N ASP A 85 19.63 15.10 16.36
CA ASP A 85 19.51 16.44 16.94
C ASP A 85 18.51 16.50 18.11
N LEU A 86 17.47 15.67 18.06
CA LEU A 86 16.47 15.57 19.12
C LEU A 86 16.96 14.76 20.33
N HIS A 87 18.07 14.02 20.24
CA HIS A 87 18.56 13.22 21.35
C HIS A 87 19.05 14.08 22.53
N GLU A 88 18.59 13.77 23.74
CA GLU A 88 18.87 14.49 25.00
C GLU A 88 18.41 15.96 25.05
N SER A 89 17.66 16.40 24.05
CA SER A 89 17.08 17.74 24.00
C SER A 89 15.93 17.93 25.00
N ALA A 90 15.78 19.15 25.52
CA ALA A 90 14.72 19.54 26.43
C ALA A 90 13.99 20.78 25.92
N TYR A 91 12.66 20.77 25.99
CA TYR A 91 11.80 21.84 25.48
C TYR A 91 10.87 22.36 26.57
N GLU A 92 10.70 23.67 26.62
CA GLU A 92 9.79 24.36 27.54
C GLU A 92 8.48 24.71 26.82
N VAL A 93 7.34 24.43 27.44
CA VAL A 93 6.01 24.79 26.92
C VAL A 93 5.57 26.12 27.53
N ALA A 94 4.98 27.01 26.73
CA ALA A 94 4.69 28.40 27.10
C ALA A 94 3.88 28.58 28.40
N ASP A 95 2.99 27.63 28.71
CA ASP A 95 2.10 27.66 29.90
C ASP A 95 2.64 26.88 31.11
N GLY A 96 3.90 26.45 31.07
CA GLY A 96 4.59 25.77 32.16
C GLY A 96 4.75 24.25 31.96
N GLY A 97 5.87 23.72 32.43
CA GLY A 97 6.28 22.33 32.24
C GLY A 97 7.30 22.15 31.11
N LYS A 98 8.01 21.02 31.15
CA LYS A 98 9.05 20.68 30.18
C LYS A 98 8.86 19.25 29.71
N PHE A 99 9.39 18.93 28.54
CA PHE A 99 9.62 17.54 28.17
C PHE A 99 11.05 17.35 27.68
N LYS A 100 11.64 16.20 28.04
CA LYS A 100 12.95 15.74 27.57
C LYS A 100 12.75 14.58 26.60
N LEU A 101 13.55 14.54 25.56
CA LEU A 101 13.58 13.45 24.58
C LEU A 101 14.87 12.65 24.69
N ALA A 102 14.77 11.33 24.62
CA ALA A 102 15.91 10.43 24.44
C ALA A 102 15.56 9.38 23.37
N ILE A 103 16.50 9.13 22.46
CA ILE A 103 16.27 8.45 21.18
C ILE A 103 17.31 7.34 21.09
N TYR A 104 16.83 6.11 20.97
CA TYR A 104 17.65 4.90 21.04
C TYR A 104 17.41 4.03 19.79
N PRO A 105 18.30 4.11 18.78
CA PRO A 105 18.19 3.31 17.57
C PRO A 105 18.72 1.90 17.75
N PHE A 106 18.12 0.97 17.00
CA PHE A 106 18.58 -0.41 16.87
C PHE A 106 19.18 -0.69 15.47
N TYR A 107 19.78 0.34 14.87
CA TYR A 107 20.57 0.25 13.64
C TYR A 107 21.84 1.08 13.80
N TYR A 108 22.86 0.75 13.02
CA TYR A 108 24.20 1.34 13.15
C TYR A 108 24.73 1.80 11.80
N ARG A 109 25.78 2.62 11.81
CA ARG A 109 26.46 3.08 10.60
C ARG A 109 27.96 2.84 10.68
N VAL A 110 28.55 2.41 9.58
CA VAL A 110 30.01 2.18 9.48
C VAL A 110 30.77 3.47 9.76
N ALA A 111 31.66 3.47 10.76
CA ALA A 111 32.42 4.67 11.15
C ALA A 111 33.56 5.01 10.18
N GLY A 112 34.12 3.99 9.53
CA GLY A 112 35.17 4.07 8.52
C GLY A 112 35.30 2.73 7.80
N ASP A 113 35.90 2.73 6.62
CA ASP A 113 36.04 1.50 5.81
C ASP A 113 36.90 0.46 6.53
N PRO A 114 36.35 -0.73 6.88
CA PRO A 114 37.07 -1.78 7.59
C PRO A 114 37.84 -2.73 6.65
N GLY A 115 37.93 -2.41 5.35
CA GLY A 115 38.50 -3.30 4.33
C GLY A 115 39.87 -3.87 4.71
N GLY A 116 39.93 -5.17 4.94
CA GLY A 116 41.17 -5.87 5.31
C GLY A 116 41.45 -5.98 6.82
N ASP A 117 40.57 -5.43 7.67
CA ASP A 117 40.66 -5.53 9.13
C ASP A 117 39.75 -6.63 9.70
N THR A 118 40.06 -7.08 10.93
CA THR A 118 39.24 -8.04 11.69
C THR A 118 38.14 -7.37 12.50
N GLU A 119 38.17 -6.04 12.59
CA GLU A 119 37.26 -5.23 13.40
C GLU A 119 36.50 -4.24 12.50
N LEU A 120 35.19 -4.13 12.72
CA LEU A 120 34.33 -3.13 12.12
C LEU A 120 33.82 -2.22 13.24
N ILE A 121 34.15 -0.94 13.16
CA ILE A 121 33.64 0.08 14.08
C ILE A 121 32.37 0.68 13.47
N ALA A 122 31.26 0.61 14.21
CA ALA A 122 30.00 1.23 13.85
C ALA A 122 29.64 2.30 14.87
N HIS A 123 29.09 3.43 14.42
CA HIS A 123 28.51 4.45 15.28
C HIS A 123 26.99 4.27 15.38
N VAL A 124 26.43 4.59 16.54
CA VAL A 124 24.97 4.60 16.76
C VAL A 124 24.45 6.03 16.52
N PRO A 125 23.43 6.23 15.66
CA PRO A 125 22.88 7.56 15.41
C PRO A 125 21.89 7.97 16.53
N GLY A 126 22.37 8.52 17.65
CA GLY A 126 21.55 8.86 18.82
C GLY A 126 22.20 8.34 20.10
N GLY A 127 21.47 7.64 20.97
CA GLY A 127 22.04 6.95 22.13
C GLY A 127 22.05 5.42 22.00
N ILE A 128 23.05 4.73 22.57
CA ILE A 128 23.05 3.26 22.67
C ILE A 128 21.87 2.77 23.55
N PRO A 129 20.97 1.91 23.04
CA PRO A 129 19.86 1.36 23.82
C PRO A 129 20.33 0.65 25.10
N ASP A 130 19.53 0.78 26.18
CA ASP A 130 19.80 0.09 27.45
C ASP A 130 19.52 -1.42 27.37
N ASP A 131 18.70 -1.83 26.39
CA ASP A 131 18.31 -3.22 26.16
C ASP A 131 19.44 -4.09 25.59
N LEU A 132 20.52 -3.47 25.08
CA LEU A 132 21.67 -4.19 24.52
C LEU A 132 22.55 -4.76 25.63
N PRO A 133 23.16 -5.95 25.43
CA PRO A 133 24.02 -6.57 26.44
C PRO A 133 25.20 -5.68 26.82
N SER A 134 25.54 -5.63 28.11
CA SER A 134 26.68 -4.86 28.63
C SER A 134 28.04 -5.58 28.52
N GLY A 135 28.03 -6.89 28.24
CA GLY A 135 29.23 -7.71 27.97
C GLY A 135 29.47 -7.92 26.47
N SER A 136 30.45 -8.73 26.08
CA SER A 136 30.62 -9.13 24.66
C SER A 136 29.58 -10.17 24.26
N TRP A 137 28.98 -9.99 23.08
CA TRP A 137 28.05 -10.95 22.46
C TRP A 137 28.40 -11.23 21.00
N SER A 138 27.82 -12.30 20.46
CA SER A 138 28.00 -12.80 19.09
C SER A 138 26.67 -12.75 18.33
N GLY A 139 26.73 -12.72 17.00
CA GLY A 139 25.51 -12.68 16.19
C GLY A 139 25.81 -12.48 14.71
N ARG A 140 24.83 -11.92 13.99
CA ARG A 140 24.94 -11.62 12.56
C ARG A 140 24.53 -10.19 12.29
N LEU A 141 25.11 -9.59 11.24
CA LEU A 141 24.79 -8.25 10.77
C LEU A 141 24.47 -8.31 9.29
N LYS A 142 23.38 -7.66 8.88
CA LYS A 142 23.12 -7.38 7.48
C LYS A 142 23.79 -6.06 7.11
N ILE A 143 24.61 -6.08 6.07
CA ILE A 143 25.29 -4.91 5.53
C ILE A 143 25.09 -4.94 4.01
N GLY A 144 24.34 -3.97 3.48
CA GLY A 144 23.88 -4.02 2.09
C GLY A 144 23.05 -5.27 1.82
N SER A 145 23.47 -6.08 0.85
CA SER A 145 22.76 -7.32 0.46
C SER A 145 23.17 -8.54 1.27
N ASP A 146 24.33 -8.50 1.93
CA ASP A 146 24.97 -9.67 2.54
C ASP A 146 24.80 -9.70 4.07
N VAL A 147 24.89 -10.91 4.64
CA VAL A 147 24.83 -11.13 6.09
C VAL A 147 26.15 -11.72 6.59
N PHE A 148 26.79 -11.01 7.51
CA PHE A 148 28.10 -11.34 8.08
C PHE A 148 27.97 -11.79 9.54
N PRO A 149 28.54 -12.95 9.93
CA PRO A 149 28.62 -13.35 11.33
C PRO A 149 29.74 -12.62 12.07
N TYR A 150 29.53 -12.31 13.35
CA TYR A 150 30.54 -11.77 14.26
C TYR A 150 30.58 -12.57 15.57
N ILE A 151 31.76 -12.68 16.18
CA ILE A 151 31.97 -13.43 17.43
C ILE A 151 31.97 -12.54 18.67
N SER A 152 32.23 -11.25 18.49
CA SER A 152 32.27 -10.28 19.58
C SER A 152 31.74 -8.95 19.10
N ALA A 153 30.87 -8.35 19.91
CA ALA A 153 30.43 -6.97 19.81
C ALA A 153 30.67 -6.30 21.16
N ILE A 154 31.34 -5.15 21.17
CA ILE A 154 31.68 -4.40 22.39
C ILE A 154 31.16 -2.98 22.25
N LEU A 155 30.38 -2.54 23.25
CA LEU A 155 29.83 -1.18 23.33
C LEU A 155 30.84 -0.22 23.95
N ASP A 156 31.01 0.94 23.34
CA ASP A 156 31.63 2.12 23.96
C ASP A 156 30.60 3.26 24.04
N ARG A 157 30.08 3.48 25.25
CA ARG A 157 29.10 4.54 25.51
C ARG A 157 29.70 5.96 25.52
N GLY A 158 31.02 6.09 25.64
CA GLY A 158 31.69 7.40 25.61
C GLY A 158 31.81 7.95 24.19
N THR A 159 32.07 7.08 23.21
CA THR A 159 32.14 7.44 21.78
C THR A 159 30.88 7.09 21.00
N ASN A 160 29.89 6.48 21.67
CA ASN A 160 28.64 6.00 21.09
C ASN A 160 28.86 5.06 19.90
N SER A 161 29.81 4.14 20.06
CA SER A 161 30.24 3.21 19.03
C SER A 161 30.16 1.76 19.49
N ILE A 162 30.10 0.85 18.53
CA ILE A 162 30.11 -0.60 18.70
C ILE A 162 31.20 -1.17 17.82
N THR A 163 32.09 -1.98 18.43
CA THR A 163 33.15 -2.67 17.69
C THR A 163 32.76 -4.13 17.49
N PHE A 164 32.65 -4.56 16.23
CA PHE A 164 32.32 -5.93 15.83
C PHE A 164 33.56 -6.67 15.34
N THR A 165 33.83 -7.85 15.90
CA THR A 165 34.99 -8.70 15.56
C THR A 165 34.53 -10.00 14.92
N ILE A 166 35.17 -10.42 13.82
CA ILE A 166 34.90 -11.68 13.12
C ILE A 166 35.92 -12.78 13.50
N GLU A 167 35.52 -14.05 13.41
CA GLU A 167 36.35 -15.20 13.86
C GLU A 167 37.51 -15.51 12.92
N SER A 168 37.25 -15.47 11.61
CA SER A 168 38.22 -15.82 10.58
C SER A 168 37.99 -14.99 9.32
N GLY A 169 39.06 -14.39 8.80
CA GLY A 169 39.02 -13.52 7.62
C GLY A 169 39.12 -12.04 7.99
N THR A 170 38.77 -11.20 7.03
CA THR A 170 38.75 -9.74 7.15
C THR A 170 37.42 -9.21 6.63
N TRP A 171 36.94 -8.09 7.16
CA TRP A 171 35.79 -7.41 6.59
C TRP A 171 36.08 -6.99 5.14
N PRO A 172 35.09 -7.09 4.22
CA PRO A 172 35.21 -6.51 2.89
C PRO A 172 35.28 -4.98 2.99
N SER A 173 35.72 -4.32 1.92
CA SER A 173 35.66 -2.86 1.86
C SER A 173 34.20 -2.41 1.89
N ILE A 174 33.83 -1.64 2.91
CA ILE A 174 32.47 -1.14 3.13
C ILE A 174 32.57 0.37 3.28
N LYS A 175 31.83 1.11 2.47
CA LYS A 175 31.87 2.58 2.50
C LYS A 175 31.48 3.10 3.89
N LYS A 176 32.13 4.18 4.32
CA LYS A 176 31.74 4.94 5.50
C LYS A 176 30.24 5.29 5.41
N ASP A 177 29.58 5.31 6.56
CA ASP A 177 28.17 5.65 6.73
C ASP A 177 27.19 4.62 6.14
N THR A 178 27.66 3.44 5.68
CA THR A 178 26.77 2.34 5.28
C THR A 178 25.94 1.86 6.47
N VAL A 179 24.64 1.63 6.26
CA VAL A 179 23.70 1.13 7.29
C VAL A 179 23.99 -0.34 7.61
N ILE A 180 23.95 -0.65 8.90
CA ILE A 180 24.14 -1.98 9.48
C ILE A 180 22.87 -2.33 10.27
N LEU A 181 22.31 -3.51 10.01
CA LEU A 181 21.12 -4.02 10.69
C LEU A 181 21.44 -5.31 11.46
N PRO A 182 20.95 -5.47 12.70
CA PRO A 182 21.01 -6.74 13.42
C PRO A 182 20.30 -7.88 12.67
N SER A 183 20.88 -9.07 12.69
CA SER A 183 20.31 -10.29 12.10
C SER A 183 20.53 -11.51 12.99
N SER A 184 19.62 -12.48 12.91
CA SER A 184 19.71 -13.76 13.61
C SER A 184 19.07 -14.88 12.78
N ARG A 185 19.62 -16.09 12.82
CA ARG A 185 19.00 -17.23 12.14
C ARG A 185 17.86 -17.85 12.94
N THR A 186 16.99 -18.54 12.23
CA THR A 186 15.97 -19.41 12.82
C THR A 186 16.59 -20.65 13.45
N ASN A 187 16.03 -21.11 14.56
CA ASN A 187 16.40 -22.38 15.20
C ASN A 187 15.69 -23.57 14.52
N ILE A 188 15.69 -23.60 13.19
CA ILE A 188 15.05 -24.64 12.38
C ILE A 188 16.15 -25.46 11.69
N PRO A 189 16.14 -26.81 11.79
CA PRO A 189 17.11 -27.64 11.08
C PRO A 189 17.11 -27.37 9.57
N ALA A 190 18.29 -27.42 8.94
CA ALA A 190 18.51 -27.00 7.54
C ALA A 190 17.59 -27.65 6.48
N ALA A 191 17.03 -28.83 6.75
CA ALA A 191 16.14 -29.56 5.84
C ALA A 191 14.64 -29.49 6.25
N SER A 192 14.31 -28.64 7.23
CA SER A 192 12.96 -28.51 7.76
C SER A 192 12.36 -27.13 7.45
N SER A 193 11.04 -27.05 7.48
CA SER A 193 10.31 -25.79 7.45
C SER A 193 9.22 -25.77 8.53
N ILE A 194 8.82 -24.58 8.94
CA ILE A 194 7.65 -24.34 9.79
C ILE A 194 6.71 -23.39 9.08
N VAL A 195 5.41 -23.59 9.26
CA VAL A 195 4.38 -22.64 8.85
C VAL A 195 3.88 -21.92 10.09
N ILE A 196 3.98 -20.59 10.08
CA ILE A 196 3.43 -19.74 11.14
C ILE A 196 2.29 -18.89 10.58
N GLY A 197 1.29 -18.63 11.42
CA GLY A 197 0.22 -17.69 11.13
C GLY A 197 0.18 -16.55 12.14
N ARG A 198 -0.96 -15.84 12.16
CA ARG A 198 -1.21 -14.75 13.10
C ARG A 198 -1.00 -15.19 14.55
N ASN A 199 -0.32 -14.35 15.34
CA ASN A 199 0.10 -14.64 16.72
C ASN A 199 1.01 -15.87 16.86
N GLY A 200 1.66 -16.29 15.77
CA GLY A 200 2.66 -17.33 15.79
C GLY A 200 3.93 -16.89 16.51
N ASN A 201 4.86 -17.83 16.70
CA ASN A 201 6.13 -17.60 17.37
C ASN A 201 7.30 -18.02 16.46
N ILE A 202 8.40 -17.28 16.52
CA ILE A 202 9.66 -17.61 15.82
C ILE A 202 10.75 -17.83 16.88
N GLU A 203 11.37 -19.00 16.86
CA GLU A 203 12.53 -19.30 17.70
C GLU A 203 13.83 -19.00 16.94
N LEU A 204 14.69 -18.18 17.54
CA LEU A 204 15.99 -17.79 17.01
C LEU A 204 17.10 -18.72 17.52
N GLU A 205 18.20 -18.82 16.76
CA GLU A 205 19.33 -19.70 17.05
C GLU A 205 19.96 -19.47 18.44
N ALA A 206 20.52 -20.54 19.02
CA ALA A 206 21.07 -20.56 20.39
C ALA A 206 22.46 -19.91 20.54
N GLY A 207 22.88 -19.05 19.60
CA GLY A 207 24.12 -18.29 19.70
C GLY A 207 24.10 -17.33 20.89
N LYS A 208 25.25 -17.01 21.49
CA LYS A 208 25.32 -16.04 22.59
C LYS A 208 25.02 -14.63 22.06
N GLY A 209 23.74 -14.25 22.00
CA GLY A 209 23.30 -12.87 21.86
C GLY A 209 22.82 -12.40 20.48
N SER A 210 22.64 -13.29 19.49
CA SER A 210 22.05 -12.91 18.19
C SER A 210 20.60 -12.42 18.36
N ALA A 211 19.81 -13.13 19.17
CA ALA A 211 18.48 -12.69 19.58
C ALA A 211 18.51 -11.43 20.45
N GLN A 212 19.60 -11.20 21.21
CA GLN A 212 19.72 -10.11 22.18
C GLN A 212 19.90 -8.74 21.52
N ALA A 213 20.36 -8.70 20.27
CA ALA A 213 20.48 -7.46 19.48
C ALA A 213 19.13 -6.87 19.06
N PHE A 214 18.04 -7.62 19.18
CA PHE A 214 16.68 -7.17 18.89
C PHE A 214 16.09 -6.40 20.10
N PRO A 215 15.06 -5.57 19.94
CA PRO A 215 14.39 -4.92 21.05
C PRO A 215 13.53 -5.92 21.82
N LEU A 216 13.28 -5.66 23.10
CA LEU A 216 12.47 -6.56 23.93
C LEU A 216 11.00 -6.62 23.50
N ILE A 217 10.48 -5.58 22.86
CA ILE A 217 9.04 -5.40 22.59
C ILE A 217 8.88 -4.66 21.25
N ASN A 218 7.83 -5.01 20.49
CA ASN A 218 7.40 -4.29 19.29
C ASN A 218 8.49 -4.08 18.23
N GLY A 219 9.43 -5.02 18.10
CA GLY A 219 10.42 -4.95 17.05
C GLY A 219 9.81 -5.25 15.69
N SER A 220 10.35 -4.61 14.66
CA SER A 220 10.02 -4.86 13.26
C SER A 220 11.08 -5.77 12.64
N ILE A 221 10.65 -6.80 11.93
CA ILE A 221 11.52 -7.81 11.34
C ILE A 221 11.15 -8.06 9.86
N ARG A 222 12.17 -8.48 9.10
CA ARG A 222 12.06 -8.92 7.71
C ARG A 222 12.67 -10.30 7.54
N ILE A 223 12.07 -11.07 6.63
CA ILE A 223 12.51 -12.42 6.26
C ILE A 223 12.86 -12.37 4.78
N TYR A 224 14.14 -12.19 4.47
CA TYR A 224 14.59 -11.90 3.10
C TYR A 224 14.54 -13.12 2.17
N GLU A 225 14.56 -14.33 2.72
CA GLU A 225 14.53 -15.59 1.97
C GLU A 225 13.11 -16.13 1.76
N SER A 226 12.07 -15.44 2.25
CA SER A 226 10.67 -15.85 2.10
C SER A 226 10.06 -15.25 0.82
N PRO A 227 9.16 -15.98 0.11
CA PRO A 227 8.33 -15.40 -0.95
C PRO A 227 7.47 -14.21 -0.46
N THR A 228 7.28 -14.06 0.85
CA THR A 228 6.59 -12.93 1.49
C THR A 228 7.53 -11.77 1.87
N ARG A 229 8.68 -11.59 1.22
CA ARG A 229 9.73 -10.59 1.59
C ARG A 229 9.25 -9.13 1.66
N TRP A 230 8.09 -8.82 1.08
CA TRP A 230 7.44 -7.51 1.10
C TRP A 230 6.56 -7.28 2.33
N ASN A 231 6.27 -8.33 3.08
CA ASN A 231 5.54 -8.24 4.31
C ASN A 231 6.49 -7.86 5.45
N TYR A 232 6.14 -6.76 6.10
CA TYR A 232 6.78 -6.32 7.32
C TYR A 232 6.09 -7.07 8.44
N PHE A 233 6.88 -7.71 9.30
CA PHE A 233 6.34 -8.39 10.47
C PHE A 233 6.74 -7.62 11.70
N THR A 234 5.81 -7.52 12.65
CA THR A 234 6.10 -7.07 14.00
C THR A 234 5.92 -8.23 14.96
N TYR A 235 6.65 -8.21 16.08
CA TYR A 235 6.42 -9.12 17.19
C TYR A 235 6.01 -8.32 18.42
N GLU A 236 5.11 -8.87 19.22
CA GLU A 236 4.66 -8.22 20.45
C GLU A 236 5.79 -8.18 21.48
N LYS A 237 6.46 -9.32 21.70
CA LYS A 237 7.49 -9.45 22.73
C LYS A 237 8.58 -10.43 22.33
N ARG A 238 9.83 -10.12 22.70
CA ARG A 238 10.92 -11.08 22.72
C ARG A 238 11.07 -11.68 24.11
N ASN A 239 10.97 -13.00 24.20
CA ASN A 239 11.20 -13.77 25.40
C ASN A 239 12.46 -14.63 25.21
N ASP A 240 13.60 -14.12 25.70
CA ASP A 240 14.94 -14.68 25.45
C ASP A 240 15.23 -14.82 23.95
N ARG A 241 15.08 -16.03 23.39
CA ARG A 241 15.30 -16.34 21.96
C ARG A 241 14.03 -16.44 21.13
N THR A 242 12.86 -16.30 21.74
CA THR A 242 11.58 -16.46 21.06
C THR A 242 10.96 -15.10 20.79
N LEU A 243 10.65 -14.83 19.52
CA LEU A 243 9.80 -13.73 19.12
C LEU A 243 8.34 -14.22 19.20
N GLU A 244 7.57 -13.66 20.13
CA GLU A 244 6.19 -14.03 20.42
C GLU A 244 5.22 -13.03 19.78
N GLY A 245 4.09 -13.55 19.28
CA GLY A 245 2.99 -12.71 18.77
C GLY A 245 3.33 -12.06 17.43
N ILE A 246 3.74 -12.85 16.44
CA ILE A 246 4.03 -12.33 15.10
C ILE A 246 2.74 -11.85 14.43
N LEU A 247 2.79 -10.60 13.95
CA LEU A 247 1.73 -9.90 13.25
C LEU A 247 2.26 -9.31 11.95
N LEU A 248 1.37 -9.11 10.99
CA LEU A 248 1.64 -8.26 9.84
C LEU A 248 1.64 -6.80 10.30
N ALA A 249 2.70 -6.06 9.97
CA ALA A 249 2.87 -4.67 10.37
C ALA A 249 1.93 -3.72 9.62
N ASN A 250 1.36 -4.13 8.48
CA ASN A 250 0.43 -3.37 7.65
C ASN A 250 -1.04 -3.66 7.99
N ASP A 251 -1.35 -4.91 8.33
CA ASP A 251 -2.68 -5.28 8.81
C ASP A 251 -2.55 -6.28 9.98
N PRO A 252 -2.45 -5.79 11.23
CA PRO A 252 -2.38 -6.65 12.41
C PRO A 252 -3.62 -7.55 12.61
N GLY A 253 -4.73 -7.26 11.91
CA GLY A 253 -5.96 -8.03 11.92
C GLY A 253 -5.97 -9.17 10.90
N ALA A 254 -5.22 -9.06 9.81
CA ALA A 254 -5.20 -10.03 8.72
C ALA A 254 -4.64 -11.40 9.16
N ALA A 255 -5.28 -12.45 8.66
CA ALA A 255 -4.69 -13.78 8.69
C ALA A 255 -3.59 -13.88 7.63
N PHE A 256 -2.50 -14.58 7.96
CA PHE A 256 -1.44 -14.90 7.01
C PHE A 256 -0.92 -16.31 7.26
N SER A 257 -0.26 -16.86 6.24
CA SER A 257 0.49 -18.11 6.32
C SER A 257 1.90 -17.85 5.82
N LEU A 258 2.89 -18.02 6.70
CA LEU A 258 4.29 -17.74 6.44
C LEU A 258 5.09 -19.04 6.62
N THR A 259 5.69 -19.52 5.53
CA THR A 259 6.60 -20.68 5.57
C THR A 259 8.02 -20.19 5.78
N ILE A 260 8.66 -20.65 6.85
CA ILE A 260 10.06 -20.34 7.18
C ILE A 260 10.87 -21.61 7.08
N THR A 261 11.93 -21.60 6.27
CA THR A 261 12.87 -22.70 6.10
C THR A 261 14.02 -22.66 7.12
N GLY A 262 14.73 -23.79 7.25
CA GLY A 262 15.95 -23.87 8.06
C GLY A 262 17.05 -22.90 7.62
N ASN A 263 17.81 -22.38 8.59
CA ASN A 263 18.90 -21.41 8.41
C ASN A 263 18.51 -20.03 7.85
N THR A 264 17.22 -19.70 7.76
CA THR A 264 16.79 -18.40 7.26
C THR A 264 17.17 -17.27 8.20
N ASP A 265 17.76 -16.21 7.63
CA ASP A 265 18.12 -15.00 8.35
C ASP A 265 16.89 -14.11 8.60
N ILE A 266 16.57 -13.92 9.88
CA ILE A 266 15.60 -12.94 10.37
C ILE A 266 16.36 -11.66 10.64
N VAL A 267 16.03 -10.60 9.92
CA VAL A 267 16.74 -9.33 10.00
C VAL A 267 15.84 -8.30 10.65
N MET A 268 16.41 -7.52 11.55
CA MET A 268 15.72 -6.40 12.15
C MET A 268 15.63 -5.24 11.18
N ASP A 269 14.44 -4.66 11.01
CA ASP A 269 14.30 -3.42 10.24
C ASP A 269 14.76 -2.22 11.05
N LYS A 270 15.10 -1.11 10.38
CA LYS A 270 15.44 0.15 11.06
C LYS A 270 14.35 0.49 12.08
N TYR A 271 14.77 0.75 13.30
CA TYR A 271 13.87 0.88 14.45
C TYR A 271 14.48 1.80 15.49
N VAL A 272 13.64 2.58 16.14
CA VAL A 272 13.99 3.57 17.15
C VAL A 272 13.03 3.50 18.32
N GLN A 273 13.59 3.52 19.52
CA GLN A 273 12.85 3.78 20.75
C GLN A 273 12.93 5.26 21.10
N VAL A 274 11.79 5.92 21.21
CA VAL A 274 11.70 7.32 21.65
C VAL A 274 11.18 7.32 23.10
N LYS A 275 12.04 7.69 24.04
CA LYS A 275 11.66 7.98 25.42
C LYS A 275 11.32 9.46 25.53
N SER A 276 10.09 9.78 25.93
CA SER A 276 9.69 11.15 26.25
C SER A 276 9.37 11.27 27.73
N THR A 277 10.07 12.18 28.41
CA THR A 277 9.90 12.42 29.86
C THR A 277 9.29 13.79 30.07
N GLY A 278 8.03 13.85 30.50
CA GLY A 278 7.37 15.08 30.91
C GLY A 278 7.72 15.44 32.35
N ILE A 279 8.06 16.71 32.58
CA ILE A 279 8.55 17.24 33.85
C ILE A 279 7.68 18.44 34.25
N VAL A 280 7.09 18.37 35.44
CA VAL A 280 6.28 19.43 36.04
C VAL A 280 6.95 19.91 37.32
N GLU A 281 6.94 21.22 37.56
CA GLU A 281 7.45 21.85 38.79
C GLU A 281 8.93 21.54 39.13
N GLU A 282 9.82 21.59 38.12
CA GLU A 282 11.26 21.27 38.24
C GLU A 282 12.00 22.00 39.40
N LYS A 283 11.52 23.18 39.78
CA LYS A 283 12.14 24.06 40.80
C LYS A 283 11.48 23.97 42.19
N SER A 284 10.65 22.96 42.42
CA SER A 284 9.86 22.75 43.64
C SER A 284 10.13 21.36 44.22
N ASP A 285 9.91 21.17 45.53
CA ASP A 285 9.94 19.86 46.19
C ASP A 285 8.82 18.91 45.69
N LEU A 286 7.91 19.41 44.84
CA LEU A 286 6.80 18.68 44.20
C LEU A 286 7.12 18.24 42.75
N LYS A 287 8.41 18.23 42.36
CA LYS A 287 8.83 17.77 41.03
C LYS A 287 8.19 16.44 40.67
N THR A 288 7.42 16.43 39.59
CA THR A 288 6.76 15.23 39.08
C THR A 288 7.29 14.93 37.69
N GLU A 289 7.76 13.70 37.49
CA GLU A 289 8.27 13.21 36.20
C GLU A 289 7.45 12.01 35.74
N ARG A 290 7.17 11.96 34.43
CA ARG A 290 6.55 10.80 33.80
C ARG A 290 7.24 10.48 32.49
N GLU A 291 7.73 9.26 32.37
CA GLU A 291 8.34 8.74 31.15
C GLU A 291 7.33 7.89 30.37
N ILE A 292 7.32 8.08 29.06
CA ILE A 292 6.58 7.25 28.10
C ILE A 292 7.58 6.75 27.05
N LEU A 293 7.54 5.45 26.78
CA LEU A 293 8.38 4.81 25.76
C LEU A 293 7.54 4.53 24.51
N TYR A 294 8.05 4.98 23.37
CA TYR A 294 7.46 4.77 22.06
C TYR A 294 8.37 3.93 21.18
N SER A 295 7.79 2.91 20.54
CA SER A 295 8.48 1.98 19.65
C SER A 295 8.17 2.36 18.20
N VAL A 296 9.20 2.74 17.42
CA VAL A 296 9.04 3.38 16.11
C VAL A 296 9.86 2.63 15.07
N PRO A 297 9.26 1.89 14.14
CA PRO A 297 9.98 1.41 12.97
C PRO A 297 10.20 2.57 11.97
N LEU A 298 11.37 2.59 11.36
CA LEU A 298 11.86 3.59 10.42
C LEU A 298 12.31 2.89 9.13
N PRO A 299 11.42 2.31 8.32
CA PRO A 299 11.82 1.44 7.22
C PRO A 299 12.82 2.13 6.27
N ASP A 300 13.90 1.42 5.92
CA ASP A 300 15.00 1.87 5.04
C ASP A 300 14.53 2.31 3.65
N THR A 301 13.49 1.66 3.17
CA THR A 301 12.77 1.95 1.94
C THR A 301 11.31 2.01 2.34
N LEU A 302 10.61 3.08 1.97
CA LEU A 302 9.18 3.18 2.25
C LEU A 302 8.51 1.90 1.70
N PRO A 303 7.81 1.10 2.54
CA PRO A 303 7.14 -0.10 2.06
C PRO A 303 6.28 0.26 0.85
N THR A 304 6.41 -0.45 -0.26
CA THR A 304 5.38 -0.36 -1.30
C THR A 304 4.14 -1.09 -0.78
N GLU A 305 3.10 -0.35 -0.42
CA GLU A 305 1.82 -0.91 0.00
C GLU A 305 0.82 -0.83 -1.16
N LYS A 306 -0.05 -1.84 -1.29
CA LYS A 306 -1.19 -1.75 -2.20
C LYS A 306 -2.22 -0.79 -1.59
N VAL A 307 -2.26 0.43 -2.11
CA VAL A 307 -3.32 1.39 -1.79
C VAL A 307 -4.53 1.09 -2.64
N LYS A 308 -5.72 1.15 -2.01
CA LYS A 308 -6.99 0.86 -2.68
C LYS A 308 -7.97 2.00 -2.44
N ALA A 309 -8.80 2.28 -3.43
CA ALA A 309 -10.02 3.06 -3.26
C ALA A 309 -11.16 2.33 -3.94
N LEU A 310 -12.32 2.28 -3.27
CA LEU A 310 -13.53 1.62 -3.74
C LEU A 310 -14.67 2.62 -3.61
N GLU A 311 -15.49 2.67 -4.66
CA GLU A 311 -16.75 3.40 -4.70
C GLU A 311 -17.88 2.44 -5.09
N ARG A 312 -18.92 2.38 -4.25
CA ARG A 312 -20.08 1.49 -4.41
C ARG A 312 -21.34 2.22 -4.83
N PHE A 313 -21.33 3.55 -4.86
CA PHE A 313 -22.47 4.36 -5.31
C PHE A 313 -23.80 4.09 -4.55
N GLU A 314 -23.71 3.78 -3.25
CA GLU A 314 -24.88 3.43 -2.41
C GLU A 314 -25.50 4.62 -1.65
N ASP A 315 -24.76 5.72 -1.48
CA ASP A 315 -25.13 6.80 -0.55
C ASP A 315 -26.20 7.78 -1.10
N GLY A 316 -26.81 7.47 -2.25
CA GLY A 316 -27.89 8.25 -2.87
C GLY A 316 -27.49 9.64 -3.40
N ALA A 317 -26.27 10.09 -3.13
CA ALA A 317 -25.66 11.30 -3.67
C ALA A 317 -24.33 10.97 -4.34
N LEU A 318 -23.91 11.80 -5.30
CA LEU A 318 -22.60 11.62 -5.93
C LEU A 318 -21.50 11.68 -4.85
N PRO A 319 -20.58 10.71 -4.83
CA PRO A 319 -19.56 10.61 -3.80
C PRO A 319 -18.45 11.66 -4.01
N GLN A 320 -17.71 11.99 -2.94
CA GLN A 320 -16.58 12.95 -3.02
C GLN A 320 -15.44 12.49 -3.94
N SER A 321 -15.34 11.18 -4.16
CA SER A 321 -14.46 10.54 -5.15
C SER A 321 -14.81 10.91 -6.60
N PHE A 322 -15.98 11.50 -6.86
CA PHE A 322 -16.43 11.98 -8.17
C PHE A 322 -16.96 13.43 -8.12
N LEU A 323 -16.95 14.08 -6.95
CA LEU A 323 -17.24 15.51 -6.77
C LEU A 323 -15.95 16.33 -6.59
N GLY A 324 -15.99 17.61 -6.97
CA GLY A 324 -14.93 18.57 -6.63
C GLY A 324 -13.62 18.41 -7.40
N GLY A 325 -13.61 17.73 -8.55
CA GLY A 325 -12.47 17.60 -9.45
C GLY A 325 -12.60 18.45 -10.73
N ILE A 326 -12.08 17.92 -11.83
CA ILE A 326 -12.06 18.56 -13.18
C ILE A 326 -13.47 18.69 -13.77
N GLY A 327 -14.43 17.98 -13.19
CA GLY A 327 -15.86 18.14 -13.46
C GLY A 327 -16.47 16.90 -14.08
N GLN A 328 -17.48 17.12 -14.89
CA GLN A 328 -18.20 16.08 -15.64
C GLN A 328 -18.67 16.68 -16.97
N ILE A 329 -19.00 15.80 -17.90
CA ILE A 329 -19.60 16.12 -19.19
C ILE A 329 -20.85 15.27 -19.30
N GLY A 330 -21.97 15.90 -19.67
CA GLY A 330 -23.28 15.28 -19.43
C GLY A 330 -23.67 15.34 -17.96
N GLY A 331 -24.70 14.58 -17.60
CA GLY A 331 -25.26 14.52 -16.25
C GLY A 331 -25.17 13.12 -15.67
N HIS A 332 -24.93 13.05 -14.36
CA HIS A 332 -24.83 11.81 -13.61
C HIS A 332 -25.57 11.94 -12.29
N GLU A 333 -26.20 10.85 -11.85
CA GLU A 333 -26.83 10.76 -10.53
C GLU A 333 -26.65 9.36 -9.95
N ILE A 334 -26.96 9.21 -8.67
CA ILE A 334 -27.04 7.89 -8.05
C ILE A 334 -28.49 7.42 -8.11
N SER A 335 -28.72 6.29 -8.77
CA SER A 335 -30.03 5.67 -8.94
C SER A 335 -29.89 4.16 -8.82
N GLU A 336 -30.80 3.51 -8.08
CA GLU A 336 -30.80 2.05 -7.87
C GLU A 336 -29.49 1.48 -7.28
N GLY A 337 -28.78 2.26 -6.46
CA GLY A 337 -27.50 1.85 -5.87
C GLY A 337 -26.38 1.76 -6.91
N ALA A 338 -26.41 2.62 -7.92
CA ALA A 338 -25.39 2.69 -8.97
C ALA A 338 -25.30 4.10 -9.55
N LEU A 339 -24.19 4.40 -10.21
CA LEU A 339 -24.01 5.65 -10.95
C LEU A 339 -24.76 5.58 -12.29
N HIS A 340 -25.82 6.36 -12.44
CA HIS A 340 -26.63 6.48 -13.65
C HIS A 340 -26.24 7.69 -14.49
N VAL A 341 -26.14 7.51 -15.80
CA VAL A 341 -25.97 8.61 -16.76
C VAL A 341 -27.34 9.20 -17.12
N THR A 342 -27.54 10.49 -16.86
CA THR A 342 -28.84 11.17 -17.05
C THR A 342 -28.89 12.04 -18.30
N SER A 343 -27.75 12.52 -18.80
CA SER A 343 -27.67 13.29 -20.05
C SER A 343 -26.29 13.22 -20.68
N THR A 344 -26.22 13.52 -21.97
CA THR A 344 -24.98 13.57 -22.76
C THR A 344 -24.73 14.97 -23.29
N ASP A 345 -23.49 15.25 -23.70
CA ASP A 345 -23.12 16.42 -24.48
C ASP A 345 -22.70 16.02 -25.92
N THR A 346 -22.49 17.00 -26.80
CA THR A 346 -22.08 16.80 -28.20
C THR A 346 -20.60 17.14 -28.38
N VAL A 347 -19.81 16.25 -28.99
CA VAL A 347 -18.38 16.49 -29.25
C VAL A 347 -18.19 17.20 -30.60
N GLY A 348 -18.03 18.53 -30.58
CA GLY A 348 -17.46 19.32 -31.69
C GLY A 348 -17.94 18.95 -33.10
N ALA A 349 -17.12 19.21 -34.13
CA ALA A 349 -17.49 18.95 -35.53
C ALA A 349 -17.53 17.45 -35.93
N SER A 350 -17.27 16.53 -35.00
CA SER A 350 -17.07 15.09 -35.26
C SER A 350 -18.33 14.23 -35.01
N GLY A 351 -19.44 14.83 -34.56
CA GLY A 351 -20.78 14.24 -34.65
C GLY A 351 -21.10 13.08 -33.71
N GLY A 352 -20.42 12.96 -32.56
CA GLY A 352 -20.74 11.97 -31.52
C GLY A 352 -21.34 12.59 -30.26
N VAL A 353 -22.16 11.81 -29.54
CA VAL A 353 -22.67 12.16 -28.20
C VAL A 353 -21.96 11.32 -27.14
N TRP A 354 -21.74 11.90 -25.97
CA TRP A 354 -20.94 11.28 -24.91
C TRP A 354 -21.33 11.78 -23.52
N SER A 355 -21.05 10.95 -22.52
CA SER A 355 -21.04 11.34 -21.11
C SER A 355 -19.71 10.93 -20.49
N ARG A 356 -19.24 11.70 -19.51
CA ARG A 356 -18.01 11.39 -18.79
C ARG A 356 -18.02 12.00 -17.40
N ILE A 357 -17.58 11.23 -16.41
CA ILE A 357 -17.34 11.73 -15.05
C ILE A 357 -15.93 11.37 -14.59
N TYR A 358 -15.23 12.36 -14.04
CA TYR A 358 -13.84 12.21 -13.62
C TYR A 358 -13.72 11.67 -12.21
N PHE A 359 -12.82 10.70 -12.02
CA PHE A 359 -12.47 10.22 -10.70
C PHE A 359 -11.49 11.20 -10.03
N ASN A 360 -11.90 11.76 -8.90
CA ASN A 360 -11.13 12.65 -8.07
C ASN A 360 -10.24 11.84 -7.11
N TRP A 361 -9.15 11.31 -7.66
CA TRP A 361 -8.19 10.47 -6.92
C TRP A 361 -7.53 11.20 -5.74
N ASN A 362 -7.43 12.54 -5.78
CA ASN A 362 -6.84 13.36 -4.72
C ASN A 362 -7.63 13.28 -3.39
N ASN A 363 -8.94 13.02 -3.47
CA ASN A 363 -9.82 12.88 -2.31
C ASN A 363 -9.94 11.43 -1.83
N THR A 364 -9.04 10.53 -2.24
CA THR A 364 -9.10 9.10 -1.89
C THR A 364 -7.83 8.61 -1.20
N SER A 365 -7.85 7.36 -0.74
CA SER A 365 -6.66 6.65 -0.24
C SER A 365 -5.66 6.30 -1.33
N ALA A 366 -6.08 6.20 -2.59
CA ALA A 366 -5.23 5.88 -3.74
C ALA A 366 -4.71 7.16 -4.42
N HIS A 367 -3.84 7.89 -3.72
CA HIS A 367 -3.31 9.16 -4.22
C HIS A 367 -2.24 8.93 -5.32
N LEU A 368 -2.59 9.25 -6.57
CA LEU A 368 -1.78 8.91 -7.75
C LEU A 368 -0.42 9.62 -7.78
N GLY A 369 -0.32 10.82 -7.21
CA GLY A 369 0.97 11.52 -7.09
C GLY A 369 1.97 10.79 -6.17
N ASP A 370 1.48 10.10 -5.14
CA ASP A 370 2.34 9.36 -4.20
C ASP A 370 2.75 8.01 -4.81
N ILE A 371 1.82 7.37 -5.53
CA ILE A 371 2.09 6.18 -6.35
C ILE A 371 3.17 6.49 -7.40
N TRP A 372 3.02 7.60 -8.11
CA TRP A 372 3.96 8.03 -9.15
C TRP A 372 5.37 8.28 -8.62
N LYS A 373 5.50 9.04 -7.52
CA LYS A 373 6.80 9.24 -6.86
C LYS A 373 7.36 7.91 -6.33
N GLY A 374 6.48 7.04 -5.83
CA GLY A 374 6.83 5.74 -5.27
C GLY A 374 7.48 4.77 -6.26
N ALA A 375 7.06 4.82 -7.51
CA ALA A 375 7.57 3.94 -8.56
C ALA A 375 8.67 4.58 -9.40
N GLY A 376 9.34 5.63 -8.90
CA GLY A 376 10.47 6.26 -9.59
C GLY A 376 10.01 7.13 -10.75
N HIS A 377 8.93 7.87 -10.53
CA HIS A 377 8.29 8.75 -11.52
C HIS A 377 7.66 7.99 -12.69
N LEU A 378 7.15 6.79 -12.39
CA LEU A 378 6.32 5.96 -13.25
C LEU A 378 4.96 5.79 -12.58
N LEU A 379 3.88 5.62 -13.34
CA LEU A 379 2.55 5.44 -12.77
C LEU A 379 1.90 4.17 -13.29
N GLY A 380 1.69 3.19 -12.41
CA GLY A 380 0.95 1.97 -12.71
C GLY A 380 -0.18 1.71 -11.70
N TYR A 381 -1.28 1.14 -12.17
CA TYR A 381 -2.47 0.86 -11.38
C TYR A 381 -3.39 -0.16 -12.07
N ASP A 382 -4.22 -0.80 -11.26
CA ASP A 382 -5.34 -1.63 -11.68
C ASP A 382 -6.64 -0.87 -11.47
N LEU A 383 -7.53 -0.92 -12.46
CA LEU A 383 -8.86 -0.33 -12.42
C LEU A 383 -9.92 -1.39 -12.65
N GLN A 384 -11.07 -1.21 -12.00
CA GLN A 384 -12.25 -2.03 -12.19
C GLN A 384 -13.51 -1.16 -12.25
N VAL A 385 -14.47 -1.55 -13.07
CA VAL A 385 -15.87 -1.10 -12.96
C VAL A 385 -16.82 -2.20 -13.44
N LYS A 386 -18.01 -2.27 -12.84
CA LYS A 386 -19.14 -3.08 -13.29
C LYS A 386 -20.12 -2.24 -14.07
N ILE A 387 -20.69 -2.79 -15.14
CA ILE A 387 -21.50 -2.05 -16.11
C ILE A 387 -22.84 -2.76 -16.32
N ARG A 388 -23.93 -2.01 -16.26
CA ARG A 388 -25.28 -2.44 -16.67
C ARG A 388 -25.79 -1.56 -17.80
N VAL A 389 -26.51 -2.15 -18.76
CA VAL A 389 -27.18 -1.40 -19.83
C VAL A 389 -28.65 -1.81 -19.91
N ASP A 390 -29.54 -0.86 -19.66
CA ASP A 390 -30.97 -1.10 -19.56
C ASP A 390 -31.62 -1.26 -20.95
N ASN A 391 -31.85 -2.52 -21.34
CA ASN A 391 -32.68 -2.91 -22.49
C ASN A 391 -32.31 -2.24 -23.84
N GLN A 392 -31.02 -1.96 -24.08
CA GLN A 392 -30.56 -1.38 -25.35
C GLN A 392 -29.86 -2.41 -26.25
N PRO A 393 -30.15 -2.41 -27.57
CA PRO A 393 -29.52 -3.32 -28.53
C PRO A 393 -28.12 -2.88 -28.99
N TYR A 394 -27.69 -1.68 -28.61
CA TYR A 394 -26.39 -1.09 -28.96
C TYR A 394 -25.98 -0.14 -27.84
N TYR A 395 -24.68 -0.05 -27.59
CA TYR A 395 -24.15 0.65 -26.43
C TYR A 395 -22.64 0.86 -26.57
N MET A 396 -22.11 1.84 -25.85
CA MET A 396 -20.69 1.95 -25.57
C MET A 396 -20.49 2.50 -24.16
N ALA A 397 -19.88 1.69 -23.31
CA ALA A 397 -19.65 1.97 -21.90
C ALA A 397 -18.28 1.47 -21.46
N GLY A 398 -17.59 2.23 -20.61
CA GLY A 398 -16.29 1.81 -20.11
C GLY A 398 -15.59 2.84 -19.25
N MET A 399 -14.27 2.71 -19.19
CA MET A 399 -13.39 3.59 -18.41
C MET A 399 -12.28 4.17 -19.28
N SER A 400 -11.91 5.42 -19.00
CA SER A 400 -10.74 6.07 -19.57
C SER A 400 -9.64 6.10 -18.53
N PHE A 401 -8.40 5.96 -18.98
CA PHE A 401 -7.22 5.95 -18.12
C PHE A 401 -6.03 6.59 -18.86
N ARG A 402 -4.99 6.96 -18.10
CA ARG A 402 -3.91 7.83 -18.59
C ARG A 402 -4.47 9.05 -19.30
N GLU A 403 -5.45 9.70 -18.68
CA GLU A 403 -5.89 10.98 -19.20
C GLU A 403 -4.75 12.00 -19.06
N THR A 404 -4.59 12.80 -20.10
CA THR A 404 -3.64 13.90 -20.15
C THR A 404 -4.37 15.08 -20.81
N GLY A 405 -3.81 16.28 -20.72
CA GLY A 405 -4.36 17.42 -21.49
C GLY A 405 -4.35 17.18 -23.02
N SER A 406 -3.56 16.22 -23.52
CA SER A 406 -3.33 15.95 -24.93
C SER A 406 -3.97 14.65 -25.46
N GLY A 407 -4.48 13.78 -24.59
CA GLY A 407 -5.03 12.49 -24.98
C GLY A 407 -5.42 11.59 -23.81
N ASN A 408 -5.89 10.39 -24.13
CA ASN A 408 -6.20 9.35 -23.14
C ASN A 408 -6.27 7.96 -23.79
N TYR A 409 -6.12 6.90 -23.00
CA TYR A 409 -6.59 5.57 -23.39
C TYR A 409 -8.02 5.36 -22.87
N GLY A 410 -8.70 4.37 -23.42
CA GLY A 410 -9.93 3.86 -22.86
C GLY A 410 -10.21 2.44 -23.29
N VAL A 411 -10.97 1.74 -22.45
CA VAL A 411 -11.49 0.41 -22.77
C VAL A 411 -13.00 0.43 -22.60
N SER A 412 -13.72 -0.22 -23.50
CA SER A 412 -15.17 -0.21 -23.51
C SER A 412 -15.76 -1.51 -24.01
N TYR A 413 -16.90 -1.89 -23.45
CA TYR A 413 -17.83 -2.75 -24.18
C TYR A 413 -18.52 -1.93 -25.26
N VAL A 414 -18.55 -2.44 -26.49
CA VAL A 414 -19.13 -1.76 -27.64
C VAL A 414 -20.03 -2.71 -28.41
N ARG A 415 -21.21 -2.22 -28.78
CA ARG A 415 -22.07 -2.81 -29.80
C ARG A 415 -22.61 -1.66 -30.65
N ALA A 416 -22.28 -1.66 -31.93
CA ALA A 416 -22.58 -0.58 -32.86
C ALA A 416 -23.88 -0.83 -33.64
N ARG A 417 -24.50 0.24 -34.12
CA ARG A 417 -25.70 0.20 -34.98
C ARG A 417 -25.48 0.98 -36.27
N GLN A 418 -25.91 0.39 -37.38
CA GLN A 418 -26.01 1.06 -38.67
C GLN A 418 -27.44 1.02 -39.19
N LYS A 419 -27.81 2.06 -39.93
CA LYS A 419 -29.10 2.20 -40.60
C LYS A 419 -28.89 2.21 -42.11
N LYS A 420 -29.81 1.60 -42.85
CA LYS A 420 -29.77 1.60 -44.32
C LYS A 420 -30.38 2.89 -44.86
N VAL A 421 -29.60 3.67 -45.60
CA VAL A 421 -30.02 4.91 -46.27
C VAL A 421 -29.61 4.85 -47.73
N GLY A 422 -30.57 4.87 -48.64
CA GLY A 422 -30.30 4.80 -50.09
C GLY A 422 -29.58 3.52 -50.54
N GLY A 423 -29.76 2.41 -49.80
CA GLY A 423 -29.08 1.14 -50.07
C GLY A 423 -27.68 1.01 -49.45
N VAL A 424 -27.19 2.04 -48.77
CA VAL A 424 -25.89 2.07 -48.09
C VAL A 424 -26.07 2.06 -46.58
N TRP A 425 -25.24 1.30 -45.88
CA TRP A 425 -25.20 1.31 -44.42
C TRP A 425 -24.46 2.54 -43.91
N VAL A 426 -25.12 3.32 -43.06
CA VAL A 426 -24.54 4.50 -42.41
C VAL A 426 -24.60 4.35 -40.89
N ASN A 427 -23.64 4.91 -40.19
CA ASN A 427 -23.61 4.90 -38.72
C ASN A 427 -24.85 5.62 -38.17
N ASP A 428 -25.51 4.98 -37.21
CA ASP A 428 -26.74 5.47 -36.58
C ASP A 428 -26.74 5.10 -35.09
N ASP A 429 -25.62 5.30 -34.41
CA ASP A 429 -25.45 4.96 -32.99
C ASP A 429 -24.92 6.12 -32.14
N GLY A 430 -24.55 7.25 -32.76
CA GLY A 430 -23.91 8.37 -32.08
C GLY A 430 -22.48 8.08 -31.58
N ILE A 431 -21.93 6.90 -31.89
CA ILE A 431 -20.59 6.49 -31.46
C ILE A 431 -19.58 6.95 -32.52
N PRO A 432 -18.51 7.68 -32.15
CA PRO A 432 -17.44 8.06 -33.07
C PRO A 432 -16.89 6.86 -33.86
N SER A 433 -16.74 7.02 -35.18
CA SER A 433 -16.25 5.94 -36.06
C SER A 433 -14.85 5.45 -35.67
N GLY A 434 -13.99 6.35 -35.21
CA GLY A 434 -12.64 6.02 -34.74
C GLY A 434 -12.59 5.08 -33.53
N LEU A 435 -13.69 4.94 -32.79
CA LEU A 435 -13.81 4.02 -31.64
C LEU A 435 -14.31 2.62 -32.04
N LYS A 436 -14.63 2.41 -33.33
CA LYS A 436 -15.28 1.20 -33.82
C LYS A 436 -14.44 0.54 -34.93
N PRO A 437 -14.02 -0.72 -34.79
CA PRO A 437 -13.41 -1.48 -35.88
C PRO A 437 -14.47 -1.96 -36.89
N LEU A 438 -15.16 -1.02 -37.55
CA LEU A 438 -16.38 -1.27 -38.35
C LEU A 438 -16.24 -2.42 -39.36
N ASP A 439 -15.15 -2.47 -40.11
CA ASP A 439 -14.94 -3.49 -41.16
C ASP A 439 -14.77 -4.92 -40.59
N ALA A 440 -14.44 -5.04 -39.30
CA ALA A 440 -14.19 -6.32 -38.64
C ALA A 440 -15.41 -6.86 -37.87
N ILE A 441 -16.26 -5.99 -37.36
CA ILE A 441 -17.31 -6.36 -36.38
C ILE A 441 -18.72 -6.45 -36.99
N PHE A 442 -18.89 -5.98 -38.23
CA PHE A 442 -20.10 -6.20 -39.02
C PHE A 442 -19.84 -7.36 -39.99
N PRO A 443 -20.32 -8.59 -39.70
CA PRO A 443 -20.15 -9.71 -40.61
C PRO A 443 -20.87 -9.44 -41.94
N GLN A 444 -20.43 -10.12 -43.01
CA GLN A 444 -21.00 -9.95 -44.36
C GLN A 444 -22.49 -10.35 -44.42
N ASP A 445 -22.91 -11.24 -43.52
CA ASP A 445 -24.30 -11.60 -43.19
C ASP A 445 -24.76 -10.87 -41.92
N ALA A 446 -24.63 -9.54 -41.92
CA ALA A 446 -24.88 -8.72 -40.73
C ALA A 446 -26.25 -8.99 -40.10
N LEU A 447 -26.31 -8.74 -38.80
CA LEU A 447 -27.42 -9.03 -37.92
C LEU A 447 -28.59 -8.07 -38.17
N LEU A 448 -29.41 -8.39 -39.19
CA LEU A 448 -30.47 -7.54 -39.71
C LEU A 448 -31.70 -7.53 -38.80
N GLU A 449 -32.15 -6.33 -38.46
CA GLU A 449 -33.50 -6.08 -37.98
C GLU A 449 -34.30 -5.47 -39.13
N ASN A 450 -35.09 -6.33 -39.78
CA ASN A 450 -35.94 -5.93 -40.90
C ASN A 450 -37.12 -5.10 -40.39
N ALA A 451 -37.28 -3.91 -40.98
CA ALA A 451 -38.46 -3.13 -40.75
C ALA A 451 -39.72 -3.79 -41.34
N LEU A 452 -40.84 -3.57 -40.67
CA LEU A 452 -42.17 -3.70 -41.29
C LEU A 452 -42.28 -2.72 -42.47
N ILE A 453 -43.18 -3.00 -43.43
CA ILE A 453 -43.35 -2.26 -44.69
C ILE A 453 -43.31 -0.74 -44.46
N GLY A 454 -42.28 -0.07 -45.00
CA GLY A 454 -42.07 1.39 -44.91
C GLY A 454 -41.13 1.88 -43.80
N GLY A 455 -40.57 0.99 -42.97
CA GLY A 455 -39.59 1.37 -41.94
C GLY A 455 -38.12 1.30 -42.39
N SER A 456 -37.22 1.69 -41.48
CA SER A 456 -35.77 1.67 -41.70
C SER A 456 -35.17 0.30 -41.37
N GLU A 457 -34.34 -0.25 -42.26
CA GLU A 457 -33.54 -1.44 -41.96
C GLU A 457 -32.35 -1.07 -41.08
N TYR A 458 -32.12 -1.87 -40.04
CA TYR A 458 -30.99 -1.73 -39.13
C TYR A 458 -30.12 -2.98 -39.14
N GLN A 459 -28.82 -2.79 -38.90
CA GLN A 459 -27.91 -3.88 -38.61
C GLN A 459 -27.08 -3.56 -37.37
N TYR A 460 -26.74 -4.60 -36.62
CA TYR A 460 -25.93 -4.50 -35.40
C TYR A 460 -24.60 -5.21 -35.58
N SER A 461 -23.56 -4.67 -34.95
CA SER A 461 -22.28 -5.38 -34.87
C SER A 461 -22.36 -6.56 -33.90
N MET A 462 -21.38 -7.45 -33.98
CA MET A 462 -21.07 -8.31 -32.84
C MET A 462 -20.70 -7.43 -31.62
N PRO A 463 -21.04 -7.84 -30.39
CA PRO A 463 -20.56 -7.13 -29.21
C PRO A 463 -19.06 -7.38 -29.07
N VAL A 464 -18.32 -6.35 -28.68
CA VAL A 464 -16.86 -6.40 -28.59
C VAL A 464 -16.35 -5.68 -27.35
N ILE A 465 -15.18 -6.08 -26.87
CA ILE A 465 -14.32 -5.23 -26.02
C ILE A 465 -13.38 -4.48 -26.95
N VAL A 466 -13.28 -3.16 -26.82
CA VAL A 466 -12.36 -2.33 -27.62
C VAL A 466 -11.42 -1.59 -26.70
N LEU A 467 -10.11 -1.76 -26.91
CA LEU A 467 -9.09 -0.85 -26.41
C LEU A 467 -8.90 0.27 -27.45
N TRP A 468 -8.89 1.51 -27.02
CA TRP A 468 -8.74 2.67 -27.89
C TRP A 468 -7.89 3.75 -27.25
N LYS A 469 -7.39 4.67 -28.09
CA LYS A 469 -6.71 5.88 -27.65
C LYS A 469 -7.24 7.12 -28.34
N LYS A 470 -7.08 8.25 -27.67
CA LYS A 470 -7.33 9.58 -28.20
C LYS A 470 -6.02 10.35 -28.19
N THR A 471 -5.62 10.87 -29.33
CA THR A 471 -4.41 11.72 -29.45
C THR A 471 -4.71 12.87 -30.40
N GLY A 472 -4.38 14.10 -30.03
CA GLY A 472 -4.65 15.27 -30.87
C GLY A 472 -6.14 15.46 -31.18
N GLY A 473 -7.02 15.04 -30.26
CA GLY A 473 -8.47 15.11 -30.43
C GLY A 473 -9.10 13.97 -31.26
N ILE A 474 -8.30 13.09 -31.87
CA ILE A 474 -8.77 12.01 -32.74
C ILE A 474 -8.85 10.71 -31.95
N TYR A 475 -10.02 10.07 -31.98
CA TYR A 475 -10.22 8.72 -31.44
C TYR A 475 -9.74 7.66 -32.43
N THR A 476 -9.00 6.66 -31.93
CA THR A 476 -8.48 5.54 -32.71
C THR A 476 -8.54 4.27 -31.88
N TRP A 477 -9.30 3.27 -32.34
CA TRP A 477 -9.29 1.93 -31.77
C TRP A 477 -7.92 1.29 -31.99
N MET A 478 -7.48 0.46 -31.04
CA MET A 478 -6.15 -0.16 -31.04
C MET A 478 -6.26 -1.67 -31.23
N ALA A 479 -7.11 -2.32 -30.44
CA ALA A 479 -7.35 -3.74 -30.48
C ALA A 479 -8.80 -4.04 -30.09
N TYR A 480 -9.32 -5.18 -30.54
CA TYR A 480 -10.67 -5.64 -30.18
C TYR A 480 -10.73 -7.14 -29.91
N LYS A 481 -11.66 -7.53 -29.04
CA LYS A 481 -12.09 -8.91 -28.81
C LYS A 481 -13.57 -9.02 -29.09
N VAL A 482 -13.96 -10.01 -29.89
CA VAL A 482 -15.35 -10.37 -30.14
C VAL A 482 -15.89 -11.14 -28.96
N LEU A 483 -17.10 -10.76 -28.54
CA LEU A 483 -17.84 -11.40 -27.46
C LEU A 483 -18.96 -12.27 -28.01
N SER A 484 -19.14 -13.40 -27.34
CA SER A 484 -20.16 -14.41 -27.58
C SER A 484 -20.86 -14.76 -26.27
N ALA A 485 -21.96 -15.50 -26.35
CA ALA A 485 -22.64 -15.98 -25.14
C ALA A 485 -21.74 -16.85 -24.24
N ASN A 486 -20.67 -17.45 -24.79
CA ASN A 486 -19.71 -18.26 -24.03
C ASN A 486 -18.71 -17.42 -23.25
N ASP A 487 -18.69 -16.09 -23.45
CA ASP A 487 -17.89 -15.15 -22.65
C ASP A 487 -18.64 -14.66 -21.41
N TYR A 488 -19.94 -14.99 -21.30
CA TYR A 488 -20.86 -14.72 -20.19
C TYR A 488 -21.11 -13.25 -19.83
N VAL A 489 -20.33 -12.32 -20.36
CA VAL A 489 -20.56 -10.87 -20.26
C VAL A 489 -21.58 -10.33 -21.28
N VAL A 490 -22.09 -11.22 -22.14
CA VAL A 490 -23.21 -10.96 -23.03
C VAL A 490 -24.14 -12.18 -23.04
N PHE A 491 -25.44 -11.94 -23.12
CA PHE A 491 -26.44 -13.00 -23.19
C PHE A 491 -27.35 -12.82 -24.39
N ALA A 492 -27.90 -13.92 -24.90
CA ALA A 492 -28.91 -13.90 -25.95
C ALA A 492 -30.30 -14.00 -25.29
N PRO A 493 -31.15 -12.94 -25.33
CA PRO A 493 -32.51 -13.01 -24.82
C PRO A 493 -33.35 -14.10 -25.51
N ILE A 494 -32.99 -14.43 -26.75
CA ILE A 494 -33.58 -15.51 -27.54
C ILE A 494 -32.42 -16.41 -28.01
N PRO A 495 -32.39 -17.71 -27.63
CA PRO A 495 -31.34 -18.64 -28.05
C PRO A 495 -31.21 -18.71 -29.58
N GLY A 496 -29.96 -18.70 -30.07
CA GLY A 496 -29.67 -18.79 -31.51
C GLY A 496 -29.83 -17.49 -32.30
N GLN A 497 -30.11 -16.35 -31.64
CA GLN A 497 -30.21 -15.03 -32.26
C GLN A 497 -29.04 -14.11 -31.85
N PRO A 498 -27.86 -14.21 -32.51
CA PRO A 498 -26.71 -13.35 -32.20
C PRO A 498 -27.02 -11.84 -32.38
N GLU A 499 -28.01 -11.50 -33.21
CA GLU A 499 -28.51 -10.14 -33.44
C GLU A 499 -29.20 -9.55 -32.23
N LYS A 500 -29.65 -10.41 -31.31
CA LYS A 500 -30.31 -10.01 -30.08
C LYS A 500 -29.40 -10.05 -28.86
N LEU A 501 -28.11 -10.39 -28.99
CA LEU A 501 -27.18 -10.33 -27.86
C LEU A 501 -27.24 -8.97 -27.12
N ARG A 502 -27.22 -9.04 -25.79
CA ARG A 502 -27.28 -7.91 -24.84
C ARG A 502 -26.13 -8.05 -23.84
N PRO A 503 -25.64 -6.96 -23.25
CA PRO A 503 -24.68 -7.07 -22.15
C PRO A 503 -25.35 -7.77 -20.97
N ALA A 504 -24.62 -8.64 -20.28
CA ALA A 504 -25.08 -9.19 -19.02
C ALA A 504 -25.08 -8.07 -17.97
N ASP A 505 -26.06 -8.11 -17.06
CA ASP A 505 -26.15 -7.11 -16.00
C ASP A 505 -24.91 -7.18 -15.11
N TRP A 506 -24.28 -6.02 -14.89
CA TRP A 506 -23.08 -5.90 -14.05
C TRP A 506 -21.85 -6.62 -14.59
N SER A 507 -21.76 -6.76 -15.91
CA SER A 507 -20.55 -7.20 -16.60
C SER A 507 -19.35 -6.38 -16.13
N ASN A 508 -18.30 -7.07 -15.69
CA ASN A 508 -17.11 -6.46 -15.13
C ASN A 508 -16.07 -6.22 -16.23
N ILE A 509 -15.40 -5.06 -16.20
CA ILE A 509 -14.22 -4.80 -17.02
C ILE A 509 -13.11 -4.20 -16.17
N GLN A 510 -11.89 -4.69 -16.38
CA GLN A 510 -10.70 -4.27 -15.64
C GLN A 510 -9.55 -3.96 -16.57
N VAL A 511 -8.68 -3.06 -16.11
CA VAL A 511 -7.45 -2.69 -16.80
C VAL A 511 -6.30 -2.71 -15.81
N ARG A 512 -5.23 -3.43 -16.16
CA ARG A 512 -3.91 -3.26 -15.55
C ARG A 512 -3.06 -2.39 -16.45
N LEU A 513 -2.71 -1.21 -15.95
CA LEU A 513 -1.77 -0.30 -16.57
C LEU A 513 -0.43 -0.40 -15.84
N THR A 514 0.59 -0.86 -16.54
CA THR A 514 1.96 -0.89 -16.04
C THR A 514 2.81 0.05 -16.87
N GLU A 515 3.18 1.20 -16.30
CA GLU A 515 4.21 2.04 -16.91
C GLU A 515 5.58 1.64 -16.38
N ALA A 516 6.49 1.31 -17.29
CA ALA A 516 7.78 0.75 -16.94
C ALA A 516 8.83 1.08 -17.98
N TYR A 517 10.08 0.84 -17.60
CA TYR A 517 11.18 0.76 -18.51
C TYR A 517 11.38 -0.68 -18.99
N PRO A 518 11.24 -0.96 -20.31
CA PRO A 518 11.43 -2.30 -20.85
C PRO A 518 12.90 -2.71 -20.88
N LEU A 519 13.19 -3.94 -20.43
CA LEU A 519 14.50 -4.58 -20.60
C LEU A 519 14.34 -6.03 -21.05
N GLU A 520 14.90 -6.37 -22.20
CA GLU A 520 14.88 -7.75 -22.71
C GLU A 520 15.92 -8.61 -21.98
N PHE A 521 15.54 -9.84 -21.64
CA PHE A 521 16.39 -10.80 -20.96
C PHE A 521 16.38 -12.18 -21.63
N LYS A 522 17.43 -12.95 -21.36
CA LYS A 522 17.62 -14.34 -21.80
C LYS A 522 18.31 -15.14 -20.70
N GLU A 523 18.40 -16.47 -20.88
CA GLU A 523 19.06 -17.38 -19.94
C GLU A 523 18.47 -17.31 -18.52
N GLY A 524 17.15 -17.11 -18.42
CA GLY A 524 16.43 -16.93 -17.18
C GLY A 524 16.24 -18.24 -16.41
N GLY A 525 16.56 -18.27 -15.11
CA GLY A 525 16.37 -19.44 -14.24
C GLY A 525 17.08 -19.39 -12.87
N PRO A 526 16.85 -20.39 -11.99
CA PRO A 526 15.88 -21.48 -12.11
C PRO A 526 14.43 -21.10 -11.74
N SER A 527 14.18 -19.87 -11.28
CA SER A 527 12.85 -19.38 -10.87
C SER A 527 12.50 -18.08 -11.57
N THR A 528 11.20 -17.82 -11.71
CA THR A 528 10.68 -16.60 -12.35
C THR A 528 11.03 -15.33 -11.57
N PHE A 529 11.05 -14.19 -12.27
CA PHE A 529 10.96 -12.87 -11.66
C PHE A 529 9.51 -12.62 -11.23
N LEU A 530 9.34 -12.09 -10.02
CA LEU A 530 8.05 -11.67 -9.48
C LEU A 530 7.99 -10.13 -9.40
N CYS A 531 6.77 -9.60 -9.46
CA CYS A 531 6.53 -8.18 -9.22
C CYS A 531 7.13 -7.77 -7.87
N GLY A 532 7.86 -6.67 -7.89
CA GLY A 532 8.57 -6.11 -6.75
C GLY A 532 10.04 -6.50 -6.66
N ASP A 533 10.48 -7.56 -7.33
CA ASP A 533 11.84 -8.08 -7.19
C ASP A 533 12.91 -7.02 -7.48
N MET A 534 13.89 -6.88 -6.59
CA MET A 534 15.06 -6.03 -6.85
C MET A 534 16.10 -6.81 -7.65
N VAL A 535 16.49 -6.25 -8.79
CA VAL A 535 17.51 -6.77 -9.68
C VAL A 535 18.74 -5.87 -9.57
N THR A 536 19.89 -6.48 -9.29
CA THR A 536 21.19 -5.83 -9.39
C THR A 536 21.80 -6.19 -10.73
N ILE A 537 22.17 -5.18 -11.49
CA ILE A 537 22.75 -5.34 -12.83
C ILE A 537 24.25 -5.31 -12.66
N MET A 538 24.93 -6.37 -13.07
CA MET A 538 26.37 -6.54 -12.86
C MET A 538 27.12 -6.78 -14.16
N ARG A 539 28.36 -6.31 -14.20
CA ARG A 539 29.34 -6.61 -15.25
C ARG A 539 30.57 -7.24 -14.59
N GLY A 540 30.57 -8.57 -14.51
CA GLY A 540 31.54 -9.28 -13.68
C GLY A 540 31.39 -8.86 -12.22
N ALA A 541 32.48 -8.35 -11.61
CA ALA A 541 32.45 -7.87 -10.23
C ALA A 541 31.94 -6.42 -10.08
N MET A 542 31.68 -5.71 -11.18
CA MET A 542 31.23 -4.31 -11.14
C MET A 542 29.71 -4.23 -11.08
N VAL A 543 29.18 -3.40 -10.19
CA VAL A 543 27.75 -3.03 -10.20
C VAL A 543 27.54 -1.96 -11.28
N VAL A 544 26.59 -2.21 -12.18
CA VAL A 544 26.16 -1.29 -13.24
C VAL A 544 24.99 -0.43 -12.74
N GLY A 545 24.10 -1.04 -11.96
CA GLY A 545 22.95 -0.35 -11.38
C GLY A 545 21.99 -1.32 -10.70
N THR A 546 20.86 -0.77 -10.25
CA THR A 546 19.75 -1.51 -9.65
C THR A 546 18.43 -1.12 -10.30
N ALA A 547 17.50 -2.06 -10.32
CA ALA A 547 16.13 -1.81 -10.79
C ALA A 547 15.15 -2.69 -10.01
N ARG A 548 13.88 -2.29 -10.00
CA ARG A 548 12.77 -3.07 -9.44
C ARG A 548 11.94 -3.65 -10.57
N VAL A 549 11.53 -4.91 -10.46
CA VAL A 549 10.56 -5.54 -11.36
C VAL A 549 9.18 -4.96 -11.08
N ASN A 550 8.54 -4.41 -12.12
CA ASN A 550 7.28 -3.70 -12.05
C ASN A 550 6.21 -4.45 -12.86
N GLY A 551 5.77 -5.60 -12.34
CA GLY A 551 4.80 -6.49 -12.99
C GLY A 551 5.38 -7.79 -13.53
N THR A 552 4.50 -8.66 -14.01
CA THR A 552 4.89 -9.97 -14.57
C THR A 552 5.72 -9.78 -15.85
N PRO A 553 6.84 -10.52 -16.02
CA PRO A 553 7.58 -10.51 -17.28
C PRO A 553 6.73 -11.04 -18.45
N VAL A 554 6.89 -10.44 -19.63
CA VAL A 554 6.26 -10.94 -20.87
C VAL A 554 7.19 -11.98 -21.49
N LEU A 555 6.81 -13.26 -21.42
CA LEU A 555 7.71 -14.38 -21.73
C LEU A 555 7.62 -14.83 -23.19
N THR A 556 8.76 -14.82 -23.88
CA THR A 556 8.94 -15.51 -25.17
C THR A 556 9.43 -16.95 -25.00
N SER A 557 9.95 -17.29 -23.81
CA SER A 557 10.23 -18.65 -23.34
C SER A 557 10.04 -18.74 -21.83
N ASP A 558 9.40 -19.81 -21.35
CA ASP A 558 9.04 -20.07 -19.94
C ASP A 558 9.92 -21.15 -19.28
N ASN A 559 11.02 -21.55 -19.93
CA ASN A 559 11.91 -22.61 -19.46
C ASN A 559 12.82 -22.15 -18.30
N TRP A 560 12.22 -21.78 -17.18
CA TRP A 560 12.92 -21.30 -15.99
C TRP A 560 13.83 -22.38 -15.40
N VAL A 561 13.32 -23.61 -15.20
CA VAL A 561 14.08 -24.72 -14.59
C VAL A 561 15.33 -25.08 -15.42
N GLY A 562 15.23 -24.99 -16.75
CA GLY A 562 16.34 -25.24 -17.66
C GLY A 562 17.27 -24.05 -17.90
N ASN A 563 17.11 -22.94 -17.17
CA ASN A 563 17.83 -21.67 -17.38
C ASN A 563 17.69 -21.13 -18.82
N GLY A 564 16.54 -21.40 -19.45
CA GLY A 564 16.25 -21.04 -20.84
C GLY A 564 15.16 -20.00 -20.98
N ALA A 565 14.60 -19.48 -19.87
CA ALA A 565 13.55 -18.47 -19.95
C ALA A 565 14.06 -17.19 -20.60
N ALA A 566 13.20 -16.53 -21.36
CA ALA A 566 13.52 -15.32 -22.09
C ALA A 566 12.27 -14.48 -22.28
N GLY A 567 12.46 -13.17 -22.45
CA GLY A 567 11.34 -12.27 -22.64
C GLY A 567 11.68 -10.82 -22.30
N LEU A 568 10.65 -10.07 -21.94
CA LEU A 568 10.73 -8.67 -21.60
C LEU A 568 10.39 -8.47 -20.12
N MET A 569 11.29 -7.86 -19.36
CA MET A 569 11.00 -7.36 -18.02
C MET A 569 10.51 -5.92 -18.09
N THR A 570 9.53 -5.61 -17.24
CA THR A 570 9.09 -4.26 -16.95
C THR A 570 9.78 -3.78 -15.69
N LEU A 571 10.57 -2.70 -15.76
CA LEU A 571 11.35 -2.19 -14.65
C LEU A 571 10.87 -0.82 -14.16
N SER A 572 11.03 -0.57 -12.86
CA SER A 572 10.87 0.73 -12.20
C SER A 572 12.05 1.01 -11.27
N ASN A 573 12.16 2.24 -10.74
CA ASN A 573 13.26 2.66 -9.86
C ASN A 573 14.64 2.26 -10.41
N VAL A 574 14.88 2.57 -11.68
CA VAL A 574 16.14 2.24 -12.35
C VAL A 574 17.18 3.27 -11.95
N GLU A 575 18.21 2.82 -11.24
CA GLU A 575 19.32 3.63 -10.75
C GLU A 575 20.61 3.05 -11.32
N LEU A 576 21.28 3.81 -12.20
CA LEU A 576 22.57 3.42 -12.76
C LEU A 576 23.69 4.12 -12.00
N GLU A 577 24.82 3.43 -11.84
CA GLU A 577 26.04 4.03 -11.27
C GLU A 577 26.59 5.10 -12.22
N ASP A 578 27.28 6.11 -11.66
CA ASP A 578 27.77 7.26 -12.41
C ASP A 578 28.61 6.86 -13.64
N GLY A 579 28.17 7.30 -14.83
CA GLY A 579 28.83 7.04 -16.10
C GLY A 579 28.67 5.61 -16.64
N MET A 580 27.83 4.78 -16.00
CA MET A 580 27.55 3.43 -16.45
C MET A 580 26.33 3.38 -17.40
N THR A 581 26.39 2.45 -18.34
CA THR A 581 25.27 2.09 -19.22
C THR A 581 25.12 0.57 -19.26
N ILE A 582 23.88 0.11 -19.48
CA ILE A 582 23.59 -1.32 -19.62
C ILE A 582 24.11 -1.81 -20.97
N LEU A 583 24.83 -2.94 -20.94
CA LEU A 583 25.34 -3.62 -22.12
C LEU A 583 24.76 -5.04 -22.27
N LEU A 584 24.88 -5.56 -23.49
CA LEU A 584 24.51 -6.93 -23.80
C LEU A 584 25.30 -7.91 -22.91
N ASN A 585 24.59 -8.90 -22.35
CA ASN A 585 25.10 -9.91 -21.43
C ASN A 585 25.48 -9.43 -20.02
N ASP A 586 25.22 -8.17 -19.65
CA ASP A 586 25.27 -7.77 -18.24
C ASP A 586 24.33 -8.71 -17.43
N GLU A 587 24.79 -9.10 -16.24
CA GLU A 587 24.16 -10.10 -15.38
C GLU A 587 23.02 -9.48 -14.57
N LEU A 588 21.86 -10.13 -14.59
CA LEU A 588 20.70 -9.74 -13.81
C LEU A 588 20.69 -10.59 -12.55
N MET A 589 21.30 -10.05 -11.52
CA MET A 589 21.48 -10.71 -10.24
C MET A 589 20.27 -10.44 -9.35
N MET A 590 19.79 -11.49 -8.70
CA MET A 590 18.82 -11.38 -7.63
C MET A 590 19.35 -12.15 -6.43
N TYR A 591 19.45 -11.47 -5.28
CA TYR A 591 20.00 -12.05 -4.06
C TYR A 591 21.42 -12.63 -4.22
N GLY A 592 22.27 -11.95 -5.00
CA GLY A 592 23.64 -12.41 -5.27
C GLY A 592 23.74 -13.63 -6.20
N VAL A 593 22.62 -14.10 -6.75
CA VAL A 593 22.58 -15.21 -7.72
C VAL A 593 22.24 -14.66 -9.09
N ASN A 594 22.98 -15.08 -10.12
CA ASN A 594 22.66 -14.75 -11.50
C ASN A 594 21.34 -15.43 -11.89
N ARG A 595 20.34 -14.63 -12.26
CA ARG A 595 19.01 -15.12 -12.64
C ARG A 595 18.73 -15.01 -14.12
N ALA A 596 19.38 -14.09 -14.83
CA ALA A 596 19.24 -13.90 -16.27
C ALA A 596 20.37 -13.00 -16.80
N ARG A 597 20.41 -12.82 -18.11
CA ARG A 597 21.30 -11.86 -18.77
C ARG A 597 20.51 -10.89 -19.63
N VAL A 598 21.03 -9.68 -19.76
CA VAL A 598 20.50 -8.69 -20.71
C VAL A 598 20.61 -9.25 -22.13
N ALA A 599 19.47 -9.29 -22.84
CA ALA A 599 19.36 -9.82 -24.20
C ALA A 599 19.43 -8.72 -25.27
N ALA A 600 19.01 -7.50 -24.94
CA ALA A 600 19.13 -6.34 -25.82
C ALA A 600 19.48 -5.09 -25.02
N VAL A 601 20.30 -4.22 -25.60
CA VAL A 601 20.65 -2.93 -25.01
C VAL A 601 19.42 -2.03 -25.06
N PRO A 602 18.98 -1.46 -23.92
CA PRO A 602 17.83 -0.56 -23.87
C PRO A 602 18.12 0.77 -24.59
N SER A 603 17.07 1.51 -24.91
CA SER A 603 17.20 2.85 -25.50
C SER A 603 17.94 3.81 -24.56
N ASP A 604 18.69 4.76 -25.13
CA ASP A 604 19.34 5.84 -24.39
C ASP A 604 18.87 7.20 -24.94
N PRO A 605 18.19 8.04 -24.13
CA PRO A 605 17.75 7.76 -22.76
C PRO A 605 16.67 6.67 -22.71
N TRP A 606 16.52 6.04 -21.56
CA TRP A 606 15.48 5.04 -21.33
C TRP A 606 14.09 5.66 -21.50
N THR A 607 13.24 5.00 -22.28
CA THR A 607 11.90 5.51 -22.60
C THR A 607 10.82 4.79 -21.80
N LYS A 608 10.01 5.57 -21.06
CA LYS A 608 8.81 5.07 -20.38
C LYS A 608 7.87 4.40 -21.39
N THR A 609 7.28 3.28 -21.03
CA THR A 609 6.33 2.58 -21.91
C THR A 609 5.19 2.01 -21.08
N ASN A 610 3.96 2.12 -21.60
CA ASN A 610 2.81 1.47 -20.97
C ASN A 610 2.63 0.06 -21.52
N PHE A 611 2.37 -0.87 -20.61
CA PHE A 611 1.91 -2.23 -20.89
C PHE A 611 0.48 -2.32 -20.37
N ILE A 612 -0.46 -2.61 -21.27
CA ILE A 612 -1.88 -2.61 -20.99
C ILE A 612 -2.39 -4.04 -21.10
N ARG A 613 -2.99 -4.53 -20.02
CA ARG A 613 -3.77 -5.77 -19.98
C ARG A 613 -5.21 -5.45 -19.63
N VAL A 614 -6.13 -6.12 -20.29
CA VAL A 614 -7.58 -5.95 -20.05
C VAL A 614 -8.13 -7.29 -19.58
N TYR A 615 -9.00 -7.25 -18.58
CA TYR A 615 -9.70 -8.44 -18.08
C TYR A 615 -11.20 -8.18 -18.09
N TYR A 616 -11.98 -9.25 -18.19
CA TYR A 616 -13.43 -9.21 -18.08
C TYR A 616 -13.92 -10.33 -17.17
N GLY A 617 -15.07 -10.11 -16.55
CA GLY A 617 -15.69 -11.07 -15.64
C GLY A 617 -17.18 -10.84 -15.52
N ASP A 618 -17.85 -11.72 -14.80
CA ASP A 618 -19.29 -11.62 -14.54
C ASP A 618 -19.57 -11.78 -13.04
N VAL A 619 -20.79 -11.46 -12.63
CA VAL A 619 -21.25 -11.58 -11.23
C VAL A 619 -21.48 -13.01 -10.79
N ASP A 620 -21.65 -13.93 -11.72
CA ASP A 620 -21.86 -15.36 -11.49
C ASP A 620 -20.56 -16.18 -11.71
N GLU A 621 -20.53 -17.37 -11.14
CA GLU A 621 -19.45 -18.35 -11.38
C GLU A 621 -19.73 -19.15 -12.64
N HIS A 622 -18.68 -19.51 -13.38
CA HIS A 622 -18.80 -20.22 -14.67
C HIS A 622 -17.95 -21.49 -14.74
N PRO A 623 -18.34 -22.57 -14.01
CA PRO A 623 -17.64 -23.85 -14.04
C PRO A 623 -18.10 -24.76 -15.20
N GLU A 624 -18.93 -24.28 -16.14
CA GLU A 624 -19.72 -25.14 -17.05
C GLU A 624 -18.86 -25.96 -18.02
N ASN A 625 -17.57 -25.66 -18.13
CA ASN A 625 -16.62 -26.36 -19.00
C ASN A 625 -15.41 -26.96 -18.24
N GLY A 626 -15.42 -26.97 -16.91
CA GLY A 626 -14.37 -27.59 -16.10
C GLY A 626 -14.23 -27.00 -14.68
N PRO A 627 -13.37 -27.58 -13.83
CA PRO A 627 -12.97 -26.93 -12.59
C PRO A 627 -12.16 -25.66 -12.89
N PHE A 628 -12.23 -24.68 -12.00
CA PHE A 628 -11.34 -23.50 -12.02
C PHE A 628 -9.88 -23.96 -12.07
N ASN A 629 -9.04 -23.20 -12.77
CA ASN A 629 -7.70 -23.66 -13.14
C ASN A 629 -6.67 -22.51 -13.17
N ASP A 630 -5.51 -22.75 -13.76
CA ASP A 630 -4.37 -21.83 -13.85
C ASP A 630 -4.25 -21.14 -15.23
N THR A 631 -5.31 -21.20 -16.06
CA THR A 631 -5.32 -20.70 -17.43
C THR A 631 -6.02 -19.34 -17.51
N PRO A 632 -5.28 -18.22 -17.58
CA PRO A 632 -5.87 -16.88 -17.53
C PRO A 632 -6.76 -16.51 -18.73
N LEU A 633 -6.71 -17.28 -19.82
CA LEU A 633 -7.35 -16.97 -21.10
C LEU A 633 -8.69 -17.69 -21.32
N ASP A 634 -9.08 -18.61 -20.45
CA ASP A 634 -10.35 -19.31 -20.59
C ASP A 634 -11.48 -18.58 -19.85
N ASN A 635 -12.73 -19.00 -20.10
CA ASN A 635 -13.91 -18.47 -19.41
C ASN A 635 -14.35 -19.36 -18.24
N ILE A 636 -13.50 -20.27 -17.75
CA ILE A 636 -13.76 -21.16 -16.61
C ILE A 636 -13.30 -20.45 -15.34
N ARG A 637 -14.13 -19.54 -14.84
CA ARG A 637 -13.75 -18.60 -13.77
C ARG A 637 -14.77 -18.58 -12.63
N GLY A 638 -14.30 -18.22 -11.45
CA GLY A 638 -15.10 -17.81 -10.30
C GLY A 638 -15.83 -16.48 -10.55
N ASN A 639 -16.64 -16.09 -9.57
CA ASN A 639 -17.50 -14.91 -9.69
C ASN A 639 -16.80 -13.62 -9.28
N ASN A 640 -17.27 -12.49 -9.81
CA ASN A 640 -16.90 -11.15 -9.35
C ASN A 640 -18.18 -10.36 -9.01
N PRO A 641 -18.84 -10.68 -7.89
CA PRO A 641 -20.16 -10.18 -7.56
C PRO A 641 -20.15 -8.69 -7.20
N ARG A 642 -21.34 -8.06 -7.22
CA ARG A 642 -21.53 -6.72 -6.68
C ARG A 642 -21.21 -6.67 -5.18
N ILE A 643 -20.61 -5.59 -4.72
CA ILE A 643 -20.26 -5.41 -3.30
C ILE A 643 -21.46 -4.85 -2.55
N THR A 644 -22.17 -5.72 -1.86
CA THR A 644 -23.43 -5.40 -1.16
C THR A 644 -23.24 -5.21 0.35
N ASP A 645 -22.24 -5.85 0.95
CA ASP A 645 -21.99 -5.82 2.41
C ASP A 645 -20.64 -5.23 2.81
N SER A 646 -20.55 -4.65 4.01
CA SER A 646 -19.27 -4.19 4.58
C SER A 646 -18.41 -5.39 4.98
N GLY A 647 -17.47 -5.76 4.11
CA GLY A 647 -16.52 -6.86 4.33
C GLY A 647 -16.23 -7.68 3.06
N GLN A 648 -17.04 -7.54 2.02
CA GLN A 648 -16.74 -8.07 0.69
C GLN A 648 -15.58 -7.29 0.05
N ALA A 649 -14.60 -8.01 -0.51
CA ALA A 649 -13.43 -7.43 -1.16
C ALA A 649 -13.59 -7.46 -2.68
N VAL A 650 -13.01 -6.47 -3.35
CA VAL A 650 -12.85 -6.48 -4.81
C VAL A 650 -11.93 -7.63 -5.22
N HIS A 651 -12.34 -8.43 -6.19
CA HIS A 651 -11.48 -9.42 -6.83
C HIS A 651 -10.58 -8.72 -7.87
N TRP A 652 -9.26 -8.87 -7.69
CA TRP A 652 -8.23 -8.26 -8.54
C TRP A 652 -7.56 -9.31 -9.42
N PRO A 653 -7.00 -8.94 -10.58
CA PRO A 653 -6.22 -9.86 -11.38
C PRO A 653 -4.98 -10.27 -10.59
N VAL A 654 -4.57 -11.53 -10.75
CA VAL A 654 -3.35 -12.04 -10.12
C VAL A 654 -2.16 -11.17 -10.53
N GLU A 655 -1.31 -10.77 -9.58
CA GLU A 655 -0.19 -9.84 -9.81
C GLU A 655 0.83 -10.43 -10.78
N ASN A 656 1.17 -11.71 -10.60
CA ASN A 656 2.04 -12.47 -11.48
C ASN A 656 1.24 -13.59 -12.16
N VAL A 657 1.34 -13.71 -13.48
CA VAL A 657 0.60 -14.73 -14.21
C VAL A 657 1.02 -16.15 -13.81
N SER A 658 2.26 -16.33 -13.35
CA SER A 658 2.73 -17.61 -12.79
C SER A 658 2.07 -18.02 -11.48
N GLU A 659 1.33 -17.11 -10.82
CA GLU A 659 0.61 -17.37 -9.56
C GLU A 659 -0.89 -17.59 -9.79
N TRP A 660 -1.33 -17.65 -11.04
CA TRP A 660 -2.72 -17.98 -11.38
C TRP A 660 -3.04 -19.41 -10.94
N ALA A 661 -4.16 -19.56 -10.24
CA ALA A 661 -4.59 -20.83 -9.67
C ALA A 661 -6.11 -20.85 -9.47
N ALA A 662 -6.67 -22.05 -9.31
CA ALA A 662 -8.10 -22.26 -9.14
C ALA A 662 -8.75 -21.38 -8.04
N ASP A 663 -8.03 -21.10 -6.96
CA ASP A 663 -8.54 -20.33 -5.82
C ASP A 663 -8.57 -18.80 -6.05
N ASN A 664 -7.90 -18.29 -7.09
CA ASN A 664 -7.82 -16.86 -7.40
C ASN A 664 -8.29 -16.49 -8.82
N ASP A 665 -8.84 -17.46 -9.54
CA ASP A 665 -9.32 -17.35 -10.91
C ASP A 665 -10.74 -16.76 -10.98
N ASN A 666 -10.87 -15.43 -10.96
CA ASN A 666 -12.17 -14.74 -10.92
C ASN A 666 -12.48 -13.91 -12.18
N MET A 667 -11.64 -14.00 -13.21
CA MET A 667 -11.70 -13.15 -14.39
C MET A 667 -10.94 -13.76 -15.55
N THR A 668 -11.24 -13.32 -16.76
CA THR A 668 -10.53 -13.77 -17.97
C THR A 668 -9.69 -12.63 -18.53
N LEU A 669 -8.42 -12.90 -18.79
CA LEU A 669 -7.52 -12.02 -19.54
C LEU A 669 -7.98 -11.96 -21.00
N VAL A 670 -8.13 -10.75 -21.53
CA VAL A 670 -8.50 -10.53 -22.93
C VAL A 670 -7.36 -10.98 -23.83
N ARG A 671 -7.67 -11.98 -24.67
CA ARG A 671 -6.96 -12.24 -25.91
C ARG A 671 -7.56 -11.40 -27.03
N TRP A 672 -6.77 -10.55 -27.67
CA TRP A 672 -7.25 -9.72 -28.77
C TRP A 672 -7.40 -10.53 -30.05
N ASP A 673 -8.53 -10.36 -30.74
CA ASP A 673 -8.83 -11.04 -32.01
C ASP A 673 -8.28 -10.28 -33.23
N GLY A 674 -8.08 -8.96 -33.07
CA GLY A 674 -7.55 -8.12 -34.13
C GLY A 674 -7.02 -6.78 -33.64
N PHE A 675 -6.15 -6.20 -34.47
CA PHE A 675 -5.41 -4.98 -34.19
C PHE A 675 -5.60 -3.96 -35.31
N ASN A 676 -5.54 -2.68 -34.95
CA ASN A 676 -5.54 -1.60 -35.93
C ASN A 676 -4.19 -1.54 -36.65
N ALA A 677 -4.16 -0.89 -37.81
CA ALA A 677 -2.94 -0.72 -38.58
C ALA A 677 -1.84 -0.06 -37.72
N GLY A 678 -0.69 -0.74 -37.62
CA GLY A 678 0.46 -0.28 -36.83
C GLY A 678 0.39 -0.60 -35.34
N ILE A 679 -0.62 -1.33 -34.88
CA ILE A 679 -0.72 -1.85 -33.51
C ILE A 679 -0.48 -3.36 -33.53
N SER A 680 0.22 -3.86 -32.52
CA SER A 680 0.40 -5.29 -32.27
C SER A 680 0.49 -5.55 -30.76
N ALA A 681 0.14 -6.76 -30.35
CA ALA A 681 0.47 -7.23 -29.01
C ALA A 681 1.95 -7.62 -28.90
N GLU A 682 2.49 -7.56 -27.69
CA GLU A 682 3.81 -8.13 -27.39
C GLU A 682 3.78 -9.65 -27.55
N THR A 683 4.87 -10.21 -28.07
CA THR A 683 4.97 -11.66 -28.23
C THR A 683 5.10 -12.33 -26.86
N SER A 684 4.15 -13.19 -26.53
CA SER A 684 4.12 -13.96 -25.29
C SER A 684 3.63 -15.38 -25.53
N ILE A 685 4.25 -16.37 -24.90
CA ILE A 685 3.77 -17.76 -24.94
C ILE A 685 2.76 -18.07 -23.84
N VAL A 686 2.77 -17.29 -22.75
CA VAL A 686 1.85 -17.45 -21.61
C VAL A 686 0.62 -16.55 -21.76
N GLU A 687 0.80 -15.37 -22.36
CA GLU A 687 -0.24 -14.37 -22.58
C GLU A 687 -0.35 -14.01 -24.08
N PRO A 688 -0.52 -14.98 -25.00
CA PRO A 688 -0.53 -14.73 -26.44
C PRO A 688 -1.61 -13.70 -26.81
N ASP A 689 -1.22 -12.72 -27.63
CA ASP A 689 -2.09 -11.67 -28.16
C ASP A 689 -2.83 -10.84 -27.08
N ALA A 690 -2.32 -10.75 -25.85
CA ALA A 690 -3.03 -10.06 -24.75
C ALA A 690 -2.42 -8.69 -24.37
N VAL A 691 -1.10 -8.56 -24.38
CA VAL A 691 -0.40 -7.38 -23.84
C VAL A 691 -0.17 -6.33 -24.92
N ILE A 692 -0.75 -5.13 -24.76
CA ILE A 692 -0.52 -4.00 -25.67
C ILE A 692 0.56 -3.09 -25.12
N LYS A 693 1.60 -2.83 -25.91
CA LYS A 693 2.69 -1.90 -25.58
C LYS A 693 2.51 -0.59 -26.34
N ASP A 694 2.46 0.53 -25.63
CA ASP A 694 2.33 1.86 -26.24
C ASP A 694 3.03 2.94 -25.38
N GLY A 695 3.89 3.73 -26.02
CA GLY A 695 4.64 4.82 -25.39
C GLY A 695 4.10 6.21 -25.72
N THR A 696 2.89 6.34 -26.28
CA THR A 696 2.40 7.64 -26.79
C THR A 696 1.80 8.56 -25.71
N LEU A 697 1.26 8.00 -24.64
CA LEU A 697 0.70 8.76 -23.51
C LEU A 697 1.38 8.32 -22.21
N GLN A 698 2.27 9.14 -21.66
CA GLN A 698 3.07 8.80 -20.48
C GLN A 698 2.65 9.63 -19.27
N SER A 699 3.03 9.17 -18.07
CA SER A 699 3.01 10.01 -16.87
C SER A 699 4.12 11.08 -16.94
N PRO A 700 3.96 12.21 -16.24
CA PRO A 700 4.95 13.29 -16.24
C PRO A 700 6.34 12.81 -15.84
N ASP A 701 7.37 13.48 -16.35
CA ASP A 701 8.73 13.31 -15.86
C ASP A 701 8.92 13.97 -14.50
N GLU A 702 9.94 13.55 -13.75
CA GLU A 702 10.26 14.07 -12.41
C GLU A 702 10.26 15.61 -12.38
N ASN A 703 10.85 16.23 -13.41
CA ASN A 703 11.00 17.67 -13.53
C ASN A 703 9.69 18.43 -13.80
N GLU A 704 8.66 17.74 -14.32
CA GLU A 704 7.35 18.33 -14.59
C GLU A 704 6.44 18.32 -13.36
N GLY A 705 6.70 17.39 -12.42
CA GLY A 705 5.86 17.17 -11.25
C GLY A 705 4.52 16.51 -11.57
N PHE A 706 3.76 16.18 -10.52
CA PHE A 706 2.44 15.55 -10.64
C PHE A 706 1.36 16.47 -10.09
N ASP A 707 0.55 17.06 -10.97
CA ASP A 707 -0.54 17.98 -10.60
C ASP A 707 -1.67 17.24 -9.88
N SER A 708 -2.06 17.74 -8.69
CA SER A 708 -3.20 17.24 -7.90
C SER A 708 -4.54 17.30 -8.62
N ASN A 709 -4.67 18.16 -9.64
CA ASN A 709 -5.87 18.30 -10.47
C ASN A 709 -5.72 17.64 -11.84
N ARG A 710 -4.71 16.79 -12.05
CA ARG A 710 -4.52 16.08 -13.31
C ARG A 710 -5.70 15.11 -13.55
N PRO A 711 -6.36 15.17 -14.73
CA PRO A 711 -7.30 14.13 -15.12
C PRO A 711 -6.47 12.89 -15.37
N GLU A 712 -6.76 11.79 -14.69
CA GLU A 712 -6.04 10.53 -14.93
C GLU A 712 -7.03 9.41 -15.28
N ILE A 713 -8.20 9.38 -14.61
CA ILE A 713 -9.20 8.32 -14.73
C ILE A 713 -10.60 8.93 -14.86
N SER A 714 -11.43 8.33 -15.70
CA SER A 714 -12.85 8.67 -15.81
C SER A 714 -13.71 7.46 -16.18
N LEU A 715 -15.00 7.54 -15.89
CA LEU A 715 -16.01 6.65 -16.47
C LEU A 715 -16.62 7.36 -17.68
N HIS A 716 -16.82 6.63 -18.77
CA HIS A 716 -17.32 7.22 -20.01
C HIS A 716 -18.42 6.38 -20.66
N THR A 717 -19.26 7.08 -21.41
CA THR A 717 -20.20 6.48 -22.37
C THR A 717 -20.16 7.23 -23.68
N PHE A 718 -20.45 6.54 -24.77
CA PHE A 718 -20.62 7.14 -26.09
C PHE A 718 -21.89 6.61 -26.74
N GLY A 719 -22.47 7.44 -27.60
CA GLY A 719 -23.64 7.07 -28.39
C GLY A 719 -24.97 7.39 -27.75
N ASP A 720 -26.01 7.29 -28.57
CA ASP A 720 -27.36 7.81 -28.30
C ASP A 720 -28.06 7.07 -27.16
N THR A 721 -27.55 5.90 -26.76
CA THR A 721 -28.05 5.07 -25.66
C THR A 721 -27.35 5.31 -24.33
N SER A 722 -26.49 6.34 -24.26
CA SER A 722 -25.70 6.64 -23.06
C SER A 722 -26.53 6.75 -21.78
N THR A 723 -27.75 7.29 -21.86
CA THR A 723 -28.63 7.46 -20.69
C THR A 723 -29.28 6.16 -20.18
N SER A 724 -29.00 5.02 -20.82
CA SER A 724 -29.42 3.70 -20.35
C SER A 724 -28.29 2.94 -19.63
N ILE A 725 -27.16 3.60 -19.35
CA ILE A 725 -25.96 2.97 -18.79
C ILE A 725 -25.81 3.31 -17.31
N TYR A 726 -25.44 2.28 -16.53
CA TYR A 726 -25.13 2.38 -15.11
C TYR A 726 -23.74 1.81 -14.85
N PHE A 727 -23.03 2.42 -13.91
CA PHE A 727 -21.75 1.94 -13.39
C PHE A 727 -21.86 1.62 -11.92
N ASP A 728 -21.17 0.56 -11.50
CA ASP A 728 -21.07 0.20 -10.10
C ASP A 728 -19.70 -0.37 -9.73
N ASP A 729 -19.39 -0.43 -8.43
CA ASP A 729 -18.16 -0.99 -7.85
C ASP A 729 -16.88 -0.51 -8.54
N PHE A 730 -16.79 0.82 -8.73
CA PHE A 730 -15.58 1.40 -9.26
C PHE A 730 -14.46 1.24 -8.23
N ALA A 731 -13.35 0.63 -8.64
CA ALA A 731 -12.23 0.43 -7.75
C ALA A 731 -10.90 0.71 -8.45
N ILE A 732 -9.93 1.17 -7.66
CA ILE A 732 -8.54 1.30 -8.04
C ILE A 732 -7.64 0.62 -7.01
N GLN A 733 -6.61 -0.06 -7.49
CA GLN A 733 -5.51 -0.60 -6.69
C GLN A 733 -4.18 -0.21 -7.33
N ALA A 734 -3.21 0.22 -6.52
CA ALA A 734 -1.88 0.56 -7.02
C ALA A 734 -0.81 0.32 -5.95
N GLU A 735 0.44 0.15 -6.38
CA GLU A 735 1.58 0.12 -5.46
C GLU A 735 2.04 1.55 -5.18
N ALA A 736 1.84 2.02 -3.96
CA ALA A 736 2.43 3.28 -3.51
C ALA A 736 3.62 2.97 -2.61
N MET A 737 4.75 3.67 -2.77
CA MET A 737 5.65 3.82 -1.63
C MET A 737 4.82 4.48 -0.54
N SER A 738 4.71 3.82 0.61
CA SER A 738 3.88 4.21 1.73
C SER A 738 4.34 5.55 2.29
N GLY A 739 3.91 6.64 1.65
CA GLY A 739 3.93 8.00 2.19
C GLY A 739 2.87 8.22 3.27
N ARG A 740 1.92 7.28 3.45
CA ARG A 740 1.02 7.28 4.61
C ARG A 740 1.65 6.71 5.90
N ARG A 741 2.84 6.10 5.80
CA ARG A 741 3.79 5.96 6.93
C ARG A 741 4.83 7.08 6.94
N SER A 742 4.45 8.29 6.51
CA SER A 742 5.25 9.50 6.78
C SER A 742 5.19 9.92 8.26
N GLY A 743 4.36 9.27 9.07
CA GLY A 743 4.38 9.36 10.52
C GLY A 743 4.96 8.12 11.19
N ILE A 744 5.38 8.29 12.44
CA ILE A 744 5.67 7.21 13.38
C ILE A 744 4.48 6.24 13.41
N LEU A 745 4.70 4.91 13.32
CA LEU A 745 3.62 3.94 13.49
C LEU A 745 2.86 4.17 14.81
N PRO A 746 1.57 3.79 14.90
CA PRO A 746 0.79 3.97 16.13
C PRO A 746 1.58 3.46 17.33
N PRO A 747 1.95 4.36 18.25
CA PRO A 747 2.79 3.96 19.36
C PRO A 747 2.07 2.95 20.23
N VAL A 748 2.72 1.82 20.54
CA VAL A 748 2.29 1.01 21.67
C VAL A 748 2.83 1.68 22.92
N GLN A 749 1.93 2.38 23.59
CA GLN A 749 2.25 3.13 24.79
C GLN A 749 2.48 2.20 25.99
N ARG A 750 3.50 2.54 26.79
CA ARG A 750 3.61 2.13 28.19
C ARG A 750 3.65 3.35 29.10
#